data_AF-U3C6A0-F1
#
_entry.id   AF-U3C6A0-F1
#
_cell.length_a   1.000
_cell.length_b   1.000
_cell.length_c   1.000
_cell.angle_alpha   90.00
_cell.angle_beta   90.00
_cell.angle_gamma   90.00
#
_symmetry.space_group_name_H-M   'P 1'
#
loop_
_entity.id
_entity.type
_entity.pdbx_description
1 polymer ?
#
loop_
_entity_poly.entity_id
_entity_poly.type
_entity_poly.pdbx_seq_one_letter_code
_entity_poly.pdbx_strand_id
1 'polypeptide(L)'
;NGTYADSSNPTPEEIQSVIDSVNGLVSVFDITSGAVAGGTITVDTLNAIEGVSGADKAHESLYADALANGAYADSSNPTAEEIQAVIDSVNSIAVVSNVALGTDGKDVSVDQLNTIEGVDRVNPNSIAGYNQAFQAGTFADPENPTAEEIQAIIDRVNLNQTLLTSDVDLDLDGLTAEQEAVLGTLDNDPDSRSQLLGSEHEENGVIDAHEDLDGDGLNNLSEFVCELDPLQHSGNDQAFGSIMAMVERDPTGDWDSDGISNQREIELGSNPISAYERDLNGNAIPDILETVLLHVGGNHTVTLNDDFDEDGLSDVYEVMKGYDFTNANSPEPNGGEDTDGNGLTIAQESILDGLADDADGDGIANEDEVRAAADPTLSDNIPFWVGSRLRDNGNVVSLEVYAPGTQAVERDILWTLPQEMGLPADINVTGNSLTFANTVYPTGRYTVLVEITKYIGDTVINLNSQYEIVVKDNGLVMTDADQDGIDDAVDPSISSPCITEPVLTDERHEIVTDDGVRPKVADYAQSVESTSTMVPISDFMDFYEVPSPDGEDHHEVFDMKLQLNGSKESYQVVLPMADPIKEGSVMYSMSGEGDWSNDVYQAQSSDAQKVMSSDWKNGEEGVCPTLQEKDRFTSHLTKGHHCILLMVQDGGDFDRDGIVNGEVHVSVTLATALTTPKETVEIGRSAGGSAGWLSIVALFGLLVRRSVIALALMPMLFQVSAVNAQATPYVGASVGGSHLSPHNGDSGFKVKQHNDMAYQLFAGVEEGAFTFEGYYTAMGEAEVSLPSGRQTGIKYQNFGVEIQYQYLLMEDVSVYLSSGLNFVNGSSDKAKVKEKHHSSVSIGTGVRWDMTSDWFVRLQLQSYSRDQQVLLLRFAKRF
;
A
#
# COMPACT_ATOMS: atom_id res chain seq x y z
N ASN A 1 -11.65 -52.80 -41.51
CA ASN A 1 -10.49 -53.65 -41.90
C ASN A 1 -10.40 -54.85 -40.97
N GLY A 2 -11.06 -55.96 -41.30
CA GLY A 2 -10.89 -57.21 -40.53
C GLY A 2 -9.65 -57.96 -41.00
N THR A 3 -8.78 -58.37 -40.07
CA THR A 3 -7.63 -59.25 -40.36
C THR A 3 -7.98 -60.69 -40.02
N TYR A 4 -8.01 -61.56 -41.03
CA TYR A 4 -8.10 -63.02 -40.85
C TYR A 4 -6.74 -63.61 -40.45
N ALA A 5 -6.71 -64.59 -39.55
CA ALA A 5 -5.47 -65.28 -39.18
C ALA A 5 -4.90 -66.09 -40.36
N ASP A 6 -5.75 -66.59 -41.25
CA ASP A 6 -5.39 -67.13 -42.57
C ASP A 6 -6.35 -66.60 -43.65
N SER A 7 -5.90 -65.62 -44.42
CA SER A 7 -6.67 -65.01 -45.52
C SER A 7 -7.11 -65.99 -46.63
N SER A 8 -6.56 -67.20 -46.65
CA SER A 8 -6.85 -68.23 -47.64
C SER A 8 -7.99 -69.15 -47.22
N ASN A 9 -8.31 -69.22 -45.92
CA ASN A 9 -9.31 -70.14 -45.36
C ASN A 9 -9.83 -69.67 -43.98
N PRO A 10 -10.59 -68.56 -43.94
CA PRO A 10 -11.09 -67.99 -42.69
C PRO A 10 -12.10 -68.92 -42.00
N THR A 11 -12.04 -69.02 -40.66
CA THR A 11 -13.01 -69.85 -39.92
C THR A 11 -14.39 -69.21 -39.93
N PRO A 12 -15.47 -69.99 -39.74
CA PRO A 12 -16.81 -69.44 -39.58
C PRO A 12 -16.91 -68.38 -38.47
N GLU A 13 -16.14 -68.50 -37.37
CA GLU A 13 -16.11 -67.47 -36.33
C GLU A 13 -15.42 -66.17 -36.79
N GLU A 14 -14.32 -66.26 -37.53
CA GLU A 14 -13.65 -65.07 -38.08
C GLU A 14 -14.49 -64.37 -39.15
N ILE A 15 -15.21 -65.14 -39.97
CA ILE A 15 -16.18 -64.60 -40.93
C ILE A 15 -17.33 -63.92 -40.18
N GLN A 16 -17.86 -64.55 -39.13
CA GLN A 16 -18.95 -64.00 -38.33
C GLN A 16 -18.51 -62.72 -37.62
N SER A 17 -17.30 -62.65 -37.06
CA SER A 17 -16.76 -61.44 -36.44
C SER A 17 -16.60 -60.27 -37.42
N VAL A 18 -16.20 -60.54 -38.67
CA VAL A 18 -16.16 -59.49 -39.71
C VAL A 18 -17.57 -59.08 -40.14
N ILE A 19 -18.51 -60.02 -40.24
CA ILE A 19 -19.92 -59.72 -40.52
C ILE A 19 -20.52 -58.87 -39.40
N ASP A 20 -20.26 -59.21 -38.14
CA ASP A 20 -20.76 -58.49 -36.97
C ASP A 20 -20.15 -57.09 -36.90
N SER A 21 -18.84 -56.94 -37.17
CA SER A 21 -18.16 -55.64 -37.28
C SER A 21 -18.71 -54.77 -38.43
N VAL A 22 -18.98 -55.35 -39.61
CA VAL A 22 -19.57 -54.62 -40.74
C VAL A 22 -21.04 -54.28 -40.46
N ASN A 23 -21.81 -55.17 -39.83
CA ASN A 23 -23.18 -54.89 -39.44
C ASN A 23 -23.25 -53.81 -38.35
N GLY A 24 -22.29 -53.77 -37.42
CA GLY A 24 -22.12 -52.70 -36.44
C GLY A 24 -21.83 -51.35 -37.09
N LEU A 25 -20.96 -51.31 -38.10
CA LEU A 25 -20.69 -50.10 -38.90
C LEU A 25 -21.92 -49.63 -39.69
N VAL A 26 -22.71 -50.57 -40.23
CA VAL A 26 -23.97 -50.24 -40.94
C VAL A 26 -25.02 -49.67 -39.98
N SER A 27 -25.15 -50.20 -38.75
CA SER A 27 -26.06 -49.63 -37.75
C SER A 27 -25.66 -48.24 -37.28
N VAL A 28 -24.35 -47.97 -37.18
CA VAL A 28 -23.80 -46.65 -36.79
C VAL A 28 -24.03 -45.59 -37.88
N PHE A 29 -23.87 -45.96 -39.16
CA PHE A 29 -24.09 -45.08 -40.30
C PHE A 29 -25.56 -44.67 -40.47
N ASP A 30 -26.51 -45.60 -40.29
CA ASP A 30 -27.95 -45.32 -40.46
C ASP A 30 -28.48 -44.38 -39.37
N ILE A 31 -27.92 -44.43 -38.15
CA ILE A 31 -28.34 -43.61 -37.00
C ILE A 31 -27.87 -42.16 -37.13
N THR A 32 -26.62 -41.94 -37.56
CA THR A 32 -25.99 -40.60 -37.64
C THR A 32 -26.35 -39.81 -38.90
N SER A 33 -26.75 -40.48 -39.99
CA SER A 33 -27.20 -39.84 -41.24
C SER A 33 -28.72 -39.63 -41.35
N GLY A 34 -29.47 -40.00 -40.31
CA GLY A 34 -30.94 -40.01 -40.34
C GLY A 34 -31.56 -41.04 -41.29
N ALA A 35 -30.76 -41.95 -41.84
CA ALA A 35 -31.16 -42.97 -42.80
C ALA A 35 -31.57 -44.30 -42.15
N VAL A 36 -32.12 -44.30 -40.94
CA VAL A 36 -32.80 -45.50 -40.43
C VAL A 36 -34.04 -45.71 -41.29
N ALA A 37 -34.08 -46.79 -42.06
CA ALA A 37 -35.21 -47.17 -42.89
C ALA A 37 -36.48 -47.43 -42.04
N GLY A 38 -37.16 -46.35 -41.64
CA GLY A 38 -38.45 -46.37 -40.94
C GLY A 38 -38.42 -46.73 -39.44
N GLY A 39 -37.28 -46.60 -38.74
CA GLY A 39 -37.17 -46.86 -37.30
C GLY A 39 -36.83 -45.60 -36.50
N THR A 40 -37.54 -45.34 -35.41
CA THR A 40 -37.20 -44.32 -34.41
C THR A 40 -35.92 -44.71 -33.67
N ILE A 41 -35.01 -43.76 -33.39
CA ILE A 41 -33.86 -44.00 -32.52
C ILE A 41 -34.40 -44.32 -31.12
N THR A 42 -34.03 -45.48 -30.56
CA THR A 42 -34.39 -45.89 -29.20
C THR A 42 -33.15 -46.26 -28.39
N VAL A 43 -33.22 -46.20 -27.07
CA VAL A 43 -32.10 -46.60 -26.21
C VAL A 43 -31.72 -48.07 -26.37
N ASP A 44 -32.67 -48.92 -26.73
CA ASP A 44 -32.40 -50.32 -27.06
C ASP A 44 -31.55 -50.44 -28.33
N THR A 45 -31.72 -49.54 -29.30
CA THR A 45 -30.91 -49.50 -30.52
C THR A 45 -29.53 -48.89 -30.28
N LEU A 46 -29.40 -47.91 -29.39
CA LEU A 46 -28.12 -47.29 -29.02
C LEU A 46 -27.24 -48.22 -28.20
N ASN A 47 -27.80 -48.85 -27.16
CA ASN A 47 -27.10 -49.83 -26.33
C ASN A 47 -26.83 -51.17 -27.04
N ALA A 48 -27.36 -51.36 -28.25
CA ALA A 48 -27.07 -52.52 -29.09
C ALA A 48 -25.84 -52.32 -29.99
N ILE A 49 -25.29 -51.10 -30.06
CA ILE A 49 -24.04 -50.82 -30.79
C ILE A 49 -22.87 -51.36 -29.95
N GLU A 50 -22.03 -52.20 -30.55
CA GLU A 50 -20.86 -52.74 -29.86
C GLU A 50 -19.88 -51.61 -29.49
N GLY A 51 -19.64 -51.45 -28.18
CA GLY A 51 -18.82 -50.36 -27.63
C GLY A 51 -19.60 -49.14 -27.13
N VAL A 52 -20.93 -49.10 -27.33
CA VAL A 52 -21.83 -48.06 -26.78
C VAL A 52 -22.73 -48.66 -25.72
N SER A 53 -22.85 -48.00 -24.57
CA SER A 53 -23.67 -48.41 -23.43
C SER A 53 -24.09 -47.21 -22.59
N GLY A 54 -25.06 -47.41 -21.69
CA GLY A 54 -25.48 -46.35 -20.77
C GLY A 54 -26.51 -45.37 -21.33
N ALA A 55 -27.05 -45.60 -22.52
CA ALA A 55 -28.17 -44.79 -23.02
C ALA A 55 -29.41 -45.02 -22.13
N ASP A 56 -29.93 -43.95 -21.53
CA ASP A 56 -31.05 -43.95 -20.59
C ASP A 56 -32.38 -43.68 -21.30
N LYS A 57 -33.38 -44.51 -21.02
CA LYS A 57 -34.72 -44.39 -21.58
C LYS A 57 -35.35 -43.01 -21.33
N ALA A 58 -34.98 -42.34 -20.23
CA ALA A 58 -35.46 -41.01 -19.90
C ALA A 58 -35.00 -39.93 -20.91
N HIS A 59 -33.85 -40.13 -21.56
CA HIS A 59 -33.25 -39.15 -22.49
C HIS A 59 -33.42 -39.55 -23.97
N GLU A 60 -34.28 -40.54 -24.25
CA GLU A 60 -34.47 -41.11 -25.59
C GLU A 60 -34.82 -40.07 -26.66
N SER A 61 -35.53 -39.00 -26.29
CA SER A 61 -35.89 -37.91 -27.20
C SER A 61 -34.74 -36.96 -27.55
N LEU A 62 -33.70 -36.90 -26.71
CA LEU A 62 -32.57 -35.96 -26.86
C LEU A 62 -31.42 -36.53 -27.70
N TYR A 63 -31.24 -37.87 -27.69
CA TYR A 63 -30.15 -38.50 -28.45
C TYR A 63 -30.25 -38.29 -29.96
N ALA A 64 -31.46 -38.13 -30.51
CA ALA A 64 -31.63 -37.99 -31.96
C ALA A 64 -30.98 -36.71 -32.49
N ASP A 65 -31.16 -35.58 -31.81
CA ASP A 65 -30.59 -34.29 -32.21
C ASP A 65 -29.10 -34.20 -31.86
N ALA A 66 -28.70 -34.76 -30.72
CA ALA A 66 -27.30 -34.79 -30.30
C ALA A 66 -26.42 -35.64 -31.24
N LEU A 67 -26.93 -36.79 -31.68
CA LEU A 67 -26.22 -37.63 -32.66
C LEU A 67 -26.18 -37.03 -34.06
N ALA A 68 -27.12 -36.13 -34.40
CA ALA A 68 -27.14 -35.42 -35.67
C ALA A 68 -26.16 -34.23 -35.70
N ASN A 69 -25.93 -33.60 -34.55
CA ASN A 69 -25.06 -32.41 -34.42
C ASN A 69 -23.70 -32.72 -33.76
N GLY A 70 -23.43 -33.97 -33.41
CA GLY A 70 -22.19 -34.39 -32.76
C GLY A 70 -20.93 -34.05 -33.58
N ALA A 71 -19.87 -33.67 -32.88
CA ALA A 71 -18.56 -33.41 -33.48
C ALA A 71 -17.82 -34.73 -33.72
N TYR A 72 -17.82 -35.19 -34.97
CA TYR A 72 -17.15 -36.43 -35.39
C TYR A 72 -15.91 -36.13 -36.23
N ALA A 73 -14.83 -36.89 -36.03
CA ALA A 73 -13.63 -36.78 -36.85
C ALA A 73 -13.91 -37.12 -38.34
N ASP A 74 -14.86 -38.02 -38.58
CA ASP A 74 -15.46 -38.28 -39.89
C ASP A 74 -16.98 -38.38 -39.75
N SER A 75 -17.69 -37.31 -40.10
CA SER A 75 -19.16 -37.23 -40.00
C SER A 75 -19.89 -38.25 -40.89
N SER A 76 -19.20 -38.87 -41.85
CA SER A 76 -19.77 -39.92 -42.70
C SER A 76 -19.57 -41.33 -42.12
N ASN A 77 -18.76 -41.49 -41.06
CA ASN A 77 -18.48 -42.77 -40.41
C ASN A 77 -17.95 -42.58 -38.97
N PRO A 78 -18.81 -42.17 -38.02
CA PRO A 78 -18.42 -42.00 -36.62
C PRO A 78 -18.05 -43.34 -35.96
N THR A 79 -17.12 -43.31 -35.02
CA THR A 79 -16.72 -44.49 -34.25
C THR A 79 -17.66 -44.73 -33.07
N ALA A 80 -17.68 -45.96 -32.54
CA ALA A 80 -18.45 -46.28 -31.33
C ALA A 80 -18.02 -45.44 -30.11
N GLU A 81 -16.75 -45.07 -30.04
CA GLU A 81 -16.20 -44.23 -28.97
C GLU A 81 -16.71 -42.77 -29.08
N GLU A 82 -16.80 -42.23 -30.30
CA GLU A 82 -17.36 -40.90 -30.52
C GLU A 82 -18.87 -40.87 -30.28
N ILE A 83 -19.59 -41.95 -30.59
CA ILE A 83 -21.01 -42.10 -30.24
C ILE A 83 -21.18 -42.22 -28.74
N GLN A 84 -20.35 -43.01 -28.05
CA GLN A 84 -20.37 -43.13 -26.59
C GLN A 84 -20.17 -41.76 -25.93
N ALA A 85 -19.25 -40.93 -26.44
CA ALA A 85 -19.03 -39.57 -25.93
C ALA A 85 -20.28 -38.68 -26.06
N VAL A 86 -21.02 -38.79 -27.16
CA VAL A 86 -22.29 -38.06 -27.34
C VAL A 86 -23.37 -38.57 -26.37
N ILE A 87 -23.45 -39.89 -26.15
CA ILE A 87 -24.39 -40.47 -25.18
C ILE A 87 -24.06 -40.03 -23.75
N ASP A 88 -22.78 -40.04 -23.38
CA ASP A 88 -22.31 -39.59 -22.06
C ASP A 88 -22.58 -38.10 -21.87
N SER A 89 -22.32 -37.28 -22.89
CA SER A 89 -22.64 -35.84 -22.87
C SER A 89 -24.14 -35.57 -22.65
N VAL A 90 -25.03 -36.21 -23.40
CA VAL A 90 -26.49 -36.06 -23.22
C VAL A 90 -26.94 -36.54 -21.85
N ASN A 91 -26.35 -37.61 -21.33
CA ASN A 91 -26.64 -38.10 -19.99
C ASN A 91 -26.19 -37.12 -18.90
N SER A 92 -25.02 -36.50 -19.05
CA SER A 92 -24.54 -35.46 -18.14
C SER A 92 -25.42 -34.21 -18.18
N ILE A 93 -25.82 -33.74 -19.37
CA ILE A 93 -26.73 -32.59 -19.54
C ILE A 93 -28.08 -32.82 -18.84
N ALA A 94 -28.62 -34.03 -18.91
CA ALA A 94 -29.90 -34.34 -18.28
C ALA A 94 -29.84 -34.49 -16.75
N VAL A 95 -28.67 -34.85 -16.18
CA VAL A 95 -28.44 -34.76 -14.73
C VAL A 95 -28.42 -33.29 -14.31
N VAL A 96 -27.77 -32.44 -15.08
CA VAL A 96 -27.66 -30.99 -14.86
C VAL A 96 -29.04 -30.30 -14.95
N SER A 97 -29.85 -30.62 -15.96
CA SER A 97 -31.23 -30.11 -16.12
C SER A 97 -32.20 -30.50 -15.00
N ASN A 98 -32.22 -31.77 -14.56
CA ASN A 98 -33.09 -32.23 -13.46
C ASN A 98 -32.66 -31.68 -12.09
N VAL A 99 -31.39 -31.30 -11.96
CA VAL A 99 -30.83 -30.75 -10.72
C VAL A 99 -31.05 -29.24 -10.67
N ALA A 100 -30.66 -28.46 -11.67
CA ALA A 100 -30.74 -26.99 -11.60
C ALA A 100 -32.17 -26.42 -11.66
N LEU A 101 -33.12 -27.07 -12.34
CA LEU A 101 -34.38 -26.39 -12.70
C LEU A 101 -35.57 -26.68 -11.79
N GLY A 102 -35.42 -27.50 -10.74
CA GLY A 102 -36.46 -27.71 -9.74
C GLY A 102 -37.86 -27.92 -10.33
N THR A 103 -38.00 -28.61 -11.47
CA THR A 103 -39.23 -28.65 -12.30
C THR A 103 -40.44 -29.30 -11.60
N ASP A 104 -40.23 -29.78 -10.36
CA ASP A 104 -41.21 -30.36 -9.45
C ASP A 104 -41.53 -29.48 -8.22
N GLY A 105 -40.91 -28.31 -8.07
CA GLY A 105 -40.94 -27.50 -6.84
C GLY A 105 -40.24 -28.17 -5.66
N LYS A 106 -39.14 -28.89 -5.90
CA LYS A 106 -38.34 -29.55 -4.86
C LYS A 106 -36.90 -29.07 -4.91
N ASP A 107 -36.40 -28.69 -3.74
CA ASP A 107 -35.02 -28.32 -3.49
C ASP A 107 -34.05 -29.46 -3.86
N VAL A 108 -32.93 -29.06 -4.45
CA VAL A 108 -31.78 -29.88 -4.74
C VAL A 108 -31.04 -30.25 -3.45
N SER A 109 -30.52 -31.47 -3.38
CA SER A 109 -29.65 -31.91 -2.29
C SER A 109 -28.16 -31.87 -2.68
N VAL A 110 -27.31 -31.75 -1.67
CA VAL A 110 -25.84 -31.78 -1.79
C VAL A 110 -25.36 -33.04 -2.54
N ASP A 111 -26.00 -34.17 -2.29
CA ASP A 111 -25.66 -35.43 -2.95
C ASP A 111 -25.98 -35.40 -4.44
N GLN A 112 -26.98 -34.64 -4.87
CA GLN A 112 -27.32 -34.50 -6.29
C GLN A 112 -26.34 -33.57 -7.03
N LEU A 113 -25.93 -32.46 -6.40
CA LEU A 113 -24.94 -31.56 -6.99
C LEU A 113 -23.58 -32.24 -7.16
N ASN A 114 -23.14 -33.01 -6.15
CA ASN A 114 -21.90 -33.77 -6.21
C ASN A 114 -21.92 -34.95 -7.21
N THR A 115 -23.06 -35.24 -7.85
CA THR A 115 -23.14 -36.26 -8.92
C THR A 115 -22.97 -35.69 -10.33
N ILE A 116 -22.91 -34.35 -10.46
CA ILE A 116 -22.65 -33.69 -11.74
C ILE A 116 -21.14 -33.69 -12.00
N GLU A 117 -20.73 -34.27 -13.13
CA GLU A 117 -19.33 -34.23 -13.57
C GLU A 117 -18.95 -32.80 -13.98
N GLY A 118 -17.86 -32.27 -13.45
CA GLY A 118 -17.46 -30.86 -13.61
C GLY A 118 -17.89 -29.95 -12.47
N VAL A 119 -18.75 -30.42 -11.57
CA VAL A 119 -19.17 -29.69 -10.37
C VAL A 119 -18.42 -30.20 -9.13
N ASP A 120 -17.73 -29.31 -8.42
CA ASP A 120 -16.98 -29.59 -7.20
C ASP A 120 -17.26 -28.55 -6.09
N ARG A 121 -16.59 -28.71 -4.94
CA ARG A 121 -16.66 -27.76 -3.79
C ARG A 121 -18.05 -27.50 -3.20
N VAL A 122 -19.04 -28.34 -3.45
CA VAL A 122 -20.38 -28.20 -2.85
C VAL A 122 -20.31 -28.28 -1.31
N ASN A 123 -20.62 -27.18 -0.64
CA ASN A 123 -20.64 -27.06 0.81
C ASN A 123 -22.02 -27.46 1.36
N PRO A 124 -22.11 -28.47 2.25
CA PRO A 124 -23.39 -28.91 2.78
C PRO A 124 -24.17 -27.85 3.56
N ASN A 125 -23.49 -26.84 4.10
CA ASN A 125 -24.12 -25.76 4.86
C ASN A 125 -24.72 -24.65 3.97
N SER A 126 -24.44 -24.68 2.66
CA SER A 126 -24.91 -23.66 1.69
C SER A 126 -26.05 -24.13 0.81
N ILE A 127 -26.60 -25.31 1.10
CA ILE A 127 -27.62 -25.92 0.23
C ILE A 127 -28.88 -25.06 0.06
N ALA A 128 -29.27 -24.27 1.06
CA ALA A 128 -30.38 -23.32 0.91
C ALA A 128 -30.03 -22.17 -0.04
N GLY A 129 -28.83 -21.60 0.09
CA GLY A 129 -28.32 -20.54 -0.80
C GLY A 129 -28.13 -21.01 -2.23
N TYR A 130 -27.63 -22.23 -2.45
CA TYR A 130 -27.56 -22.82 -3.79
C TYR A 130 -28.95 -22.94 -4.41
N ASN A 131 -29.93 -23.46 -3.67
CA ASN A 131 -31.30 -23.63 -4.18
C ASN A 131 -31.98 -22.30 -4.50
N GLN A 132 -31.71 -21.24 -3.73
CA GLN A 132 -32.18 -19.89 -4.04
C GLN A 132 -31.47 -19.32 -5.27
N ALA A 133 -30.13 -19.45 -5.34
CA ALA A 133 -29.34 -18.96 -6.46
C ALA A 133 -29.64 -19.70 -7.78
N PHE A 134 -29.97 -20.99 -7.74
CA PHE A 134 -30.43 -21.73 -8.93
C PHE A 134 -31.84 -21.34 -9.37
N GLN A 135 -32.71 -20.92 -8.43
CA GLN A 135 -34.04 -20.41 -8.74
C GLN A 135 -34.00 -18.96 -9.27
N ALA A 136 -33.01 -18.19 -8.84
CA ALA A 136 -32.79 -16.80 -9.26
C ALA A 136 -31.89 -16.67 -10.50
N GLY A 137 -31.00 -17.62 -10.76
CA GLY A 137 -30.04 -17.55 -11.88
C GLY A 137 -30.68 -17.79 -13.24
N THR A 138 -30.20 -17.07 -14.25
CA THR A 138 -30.49 -17.36 -15.67
C THR A 138 -29.36 -18.18 -16.25
N PHE A 139 -29.75 -19.28 -16.88
CA PHE A 139 -28.85 -20.12 -17.65
C PHE A 139 -28.99 -19.75 -19.13
N ALA A 140 -27.90 -19.85 -19.90
CA ALA A 140 -27.93 -19.57 -21.35
C ALA A 140 -28.97 -20.44 -22.08
N ASP A 141 -29.20 -21.67 -21.60
CA ASP A 141 -30.38 -22.48 -21.88
C ASP A 141 -31.10 -22.86 -20.57
N PRO A 142 -32.22 -22.18 -20.23
CA PRO A 142 -32.99 -22.47 -19.03
C PRO A 142 -33.69 -23.84 -19.02
N GLU A 143 -33.68 -24.62 -20.10
CA GLU A 143 -34.14 -26.02 -20.08
C GLU A 143 -32.97 -26.99 -19.88
N ASN A 144 -31.73 -26.57 -20.17
CA ASN A 144 -30.51 -27.38 -20.13
C ASN A 144 -29.27 -26.58 -19.71
N PRO A 145 -29.13 -26.21 -18.42
CA PRO A 145 -27.91 -25.59 -17.93
C PRO A 145 -26.66 -26.47 -18.17
N THR A 146 -25.49 -25.86 -18.20
CA THR A 146 -24.19 -26.54 -18.28
C THR A 146 -23.59 -26.79 -16.90
N ALA A 147 -22.64 -27.73 -16.79
CA ALA A 147 -21.96 -28.00 -15.53
C ALA A 147 -21.11 -26.80 -15.08
N GLU A 148 -20.51 -26.08 -16.02
CA GLU A 148 -19.77 -24.84 -15.78
C GLU A 148 -20.65 -23.73 -15.19
N GLU A 149 -21.85 -23.52 -15.73
CA GLU A 149 -22.81 -22.53 -15.19
C GLU A 149 -23.29 -22.92 -13.77
N ILE A 150 -23.51 -24.20 -13.51
CA ILE A 150 -23.83 -24.67 -12.16
C ILE A 150 -22.64 -24.49 -11.22
N GLN A 151 -21.42 -24.79 -11.68
CA GLN A 151 -20.21 -24.64 -10.89
C GLN A 151 -19.95 -23.17 -10.52
N ALA A 152 -20.17 -22.23 -11.46
CA ALA A 152 -20.06 -20.80 -11.21
C ALA A 152 -21.00 -20.32 -10.09
N ILE A 153 -22.25 -20.79 -10.08
CA ILE A 153 -23.21 -20.47 -9.01
C ILE A 153 -22.76 -21.05 -7.66
N ILE A 154 -22.23 -22.29 -7.65
CA ILE A 154 -21.73 -22.92 -6.42
C ILE A 154 -20.51 -22.19 -5.88
N ASP A 155 -19.57 -21.81 -6.75
CA ASP A 155 -18.40 -21.04 -6.36
C ASP A 155 -18.78 -19.65 -5.85
N ARG A 156 -19.74 -18.96 -6.49
CA ARG A 156 -20.30 -17.67 -6.02
C ARG A 156 -20.95 -17.79 -4.64
N VAL A 157 -21.86 -18.75 -4.44
CA VAL A 157 -22.52 -18.93 -3.14
C VAL A 157 -21.54 -19.39 -2.06
N ASN A 158 -20.51 -20.16 -2.42
CA ASN A 158 -19.45 -20.53 -1.49
C ASN A 158 -18.57 -19.34 -1.11
N LEU A 159 -18.27 -18.47 -2.06
CA LEU A 159 -17.56 -17.20 -1.84
C LEU A 159 -18.37 -16.32 -0.86
N ASN A 160 -19.68 -16.21 -1.10
CA ASN A 160 -20.60 -15.47 -0.23
C ASN A 160 -20.77 -16.13 1.15
N GLN A 161 -20.63 -17.45 1.26
CA GLN A 161 -20.68 -18.15 2.56
C GLN A 161 -19.38 -18.14 3.35
N THR A 162 -18.22 -17.88 2.74
CA THR A 162 -16.98 -17.64 3.50
C THR A 162 -16.97 -16.29 4.22
N LEU A 163 -17.91 -15.40 3.89
CA LEU A 163 -18.18 -14.12 4.55
C LEU A 163 -19.11 -14.25 5.77
N LEU A 164 -18.99 -15.29 6.61
CA LEU A 164 -19.86 -15.47 7.80
C LEU A 164 -19.55 -14.44 8.92
N THR A 165 -19.84 -13.18 8.64
CA THR A 165 -20.16 -12.07 9.54
C THR A 165 -21.23 -11.20 8.87
N SER A 166 -21.90 -10.33 9.62
CA SER A 166 -23.11 -9.53 9.35
C SER A 166 -23.19 -8.66 8.08
N ASP A 167 -22.26 -8.74 7.14
CA ASP A 167 -22.05 -7.75 6.08
C ASP A 167 -22.38 -8.32 4.69
N VAL A 168 -23.41 -9.17 4.60
CA VAL A 168 -23.87 -9.69 3.31
C VAL A 168 -24.71 -8.59 2.67
N ASP A 169 -24.36 -8.23 1.45
CA ASP A 169 -25.23 -7.58 0.46
C ASP A 169 -25.75 -8.74 -0.40
N LEU A 170 -26.93 -9.26 -0.06
CA LEU A 170 -27.40 -10.55 -0.58
C LEU A 170 -28.09 -10.41 -1.96
N ASP A 171 -28.52 -9.21 -2.34
CA ASP A 171 -29.08 -8.89 -3.66
C ASP A 171 -28.15 -8.09 -4.57
N LEU A 172 -26.97 -7.69 -4.09
CA LEU A 172 -25.92 -6.98 -4.83
C LEU A 172 -26.35 -5.59 -5.27
N ASP A 173 -27.16 -4.92 -4.45
CA ASP A 173 -27.62 -3.56 -4.71
C ASP A 173 -26.60 -2.51 -4.21
N GLY A 174 -25.64 -2.91 -3.39
CA GLY A 174 -24.60 -2.06 -2.81
C GLY A 174 -24.77 -1.78 -1.31
N LEU A 175 -25.93 -2.14 -0.73
CA LEU A 175 -26.21 -2.02 0.69
C LEU A 175 -25.98 -3.34 1.43
N THR A 176 -25.34 -3.25 2.59
CA THR A 176 -25.29 -4.36 3.53
C THR A 176 -26.64 -4.54 4.24
N ALA A 177 -26.90 -5.75 4.71
CA ALA A 177 -28.03 -6.05 5.59
C ALA A 177 -28.21 -5.07 6.78
N GLU A 178 -27.12 -4.51 7.30
CA GLU A 178 -27.18 -3.49 8.36
C GLU A 178 -27.66 -2.13 7.84
N GLN A 179 -27.16 -1.70 6.68
CA GLN A 179 -27.56 -0.45 6.02
C GLN A 179 -29.02 -0.50 5.59
N GLU A 180 -29.47 -1.61 5.02
CA GLU A 180 -30.87 -1.77 4.67
C GLU A 180 -31.79 -1.83 5.88
N ALA A 181 -31.34 -2.42 6.98
CA ALA A 181 -32.07 -2.33 8.23
C ALA A 181 -32.19 -0.88 8.73
N VAL A 182 -31.21 -0.02 8.43
CA VAL A 182 -31.27 1.43 8.69
C VAL A 182 -32.27 2.10 7.77
N LEU A 183 -32.32 1.78 6.47
CA LEU A 183 -33.28 2.33 5.51
C LEU A 183 -34.69 1.73 5.64
N GLY A 184 -34.82 0.58 6.28
CA GLY A 184 -36.04 -0.21 6.34
C GLY A 184 -36.34 -0.99 5.05
N THR A 185 -35.32 -1.29 4.25
CA THR A 185 -35.35 -2.08 3.01
C THR A 185 -35.05 -3.57 3.30
N LEU A 186 -34.95 -4.42 2.27
CA LEU A 186 -34.86 -5.88 2.37
C LEU A 186 -33.62 -6.42 1.65
N ASP A 187 -32.70 -6.99 2.42
CA ASP A 187 -31.42 -7.66 2.03
C ASP A 187 -31.46 -8.73 0.94
N ASN A 188 -32.60 -8.99 0.33
CA ASN A 188 -32.72 -10.01 -0.69
C ASN A 188 -33.54 -9.54 -1.89
N ASP A 189 -33.76 -8.23 -1.98
CA ASP A 189 -34.59 -7.55 -2.97
C ASP A 189 -34.01 -6.15 -3.25
N PRO A 190 -33.35 -5.95 -4.41
CA PRO A 190 -32.55 -4.75 -4.65
C PRO A 190 -33.39 -3.48 -4.87
N ASP A 191 -34.71 -3.55 -5.08
CA ASP A 191 -35.62 -2.38 -5.21
C ASP A 191 -36.81 -2.59 -4.26
N SER A 192 -36.49 -2.71 -2.98
CA SER A 192 -37.48 -3.00 -1.95
C SER A 192 -38.08 -1.73 -1.36
N ARG A 193 -39.38 -1.76 -1.12
CA ARG A 193 -40.03 -0.63 -0.46
C ARG A 193 -39.48 -0.40 0.96
N SER A 194 -38.86 0.77 1.19
CA SER A 194 -38.54 1.25 2.54
C SER A 194 -39.78 1.26 3.46
N GLN A 195 -39.66 0.60 4.61
CA GLN A 195 -40.68 0.54 5.65
C GLN A 195 -40.74 1.80 6.53
N LEU A 196 -39.78 2.71 6.39
CA LEU A 196 -39.63 3.89 7.24
C LEU A 196 -40.31 5.14 6.65
N LEU A 197 -40.51 5.19 5.33
CA LEU A 197 -41.00 6.38 4.62
C LEU A 197 -42.32 6.16 3.85
N GLY A 198 -42.88 7.27 3.35
CA GLY A 198 -44.21 7.33 2.73
C GLY A 198 -44.28 6.69 1.33
N SER A 199 -45.45 6.77 0.66
CA SER A 199 -45.70 6.17 -0.66
C SER A 199 -45.00 6.85 -1.85
N GLU A 200 -43.92 7.59 -1.62
CA GLU A 200 -43.12 8.25 -2.68
C GLU A 200 -41.86 7.43 -3.04
N HIS A 201 -41.53 6.41 -2.25
CA HIS A 201 -40.43 5.45 -2.42
C HIS A 201 -41.01 4.02 -2.42
N GLU A 202 -41.76 3.68 -3.46
CA GLU A 202 -42.30 2.33 -3.73
C GLU A 202 -41.57 1.79 -4.96
N GLU A 203 -41.33 0.46 -5.09
CA GLU A 203 -40.80 -0.27 -6.29
C GLU A 203 -40.82 0.60 -7.58
N ASN A 204 -39.88 1.54 -7.70
CA ASN A 204 -39.94 2.63 -8.68
C ASN A 204 -38.98 2.36 -9.84
N GLY A 205 -38.27 1.23 -9.77
CA GLY A 205 -37.20 0.87 -10.67
C GLY A 205 -35.87 1.53 -10.33
N VAL A 206 -35.70 2.08 -9.12
CA VAL A 206 -34.42 2.57 -8.62
C VAL A 206 -34.04 1.69 -7.45
N ILE A 207 -32.88 1.06 -7.50
CA ILE A 207 -32.47 0.15 -6.43
C ILE A 207 -32.20 0.90 -5.12
N ASP A 208 -32.35 0.23 -3.98
CA ASP A 208 -32.42 0.87 -2.66
C ASP A 208 -31.16 1.67 -2.34
N ALA A 209 -29.98 1.18 -2.71
CA ALA A 209 -28.72 1.90 -2.61
C ALA A 209 -28.70 3.26 -3.35
N HIS A 210 -29.42 3.35 -4.47
CA HIS A 210 -29.39 4.48 -5.40
C HIS A 210 -30.59 5.42 -5.27
N GLU A 211 -31.55 5.10 -4.39
CA GLU A 211 -32.61 6.03 -4.06
C GLU A 211 -32.05 7.24 -3.30
N ASP A 212 -32.46 8.43 -3.71
CA ASP A 212 -32.37 9.66 -2.90
C ASP A 212 -33.58 9.68 -1.96
N LEU A 213 -33.43 8.99 -0.84
CA LEU A 213 -34.54 8.64 0.03
C LEU A 213 -35.07 9.85 0.82
N ASP A 214 -34.24 10.86 1.07
CA ASP A 214 -34.62 12.08 1.77
C ASP A 214 -34.86 13.30 0.85
N GLY A 215 -34.50 13.19 -0.43
CA GLY A 215 -34.77 14.15 -1.48
C GLY A 215 -33.79 15.32 -1.51
N ASP A 216 -32.57 15.16 -0.99
CA ASP A 216 -31.56 16.21 -0.95
C ASP A 216 -30.63 16.24 -2.16
N GLY A 217 -30.54 15.13 -2.90
CA GLY A 217 -29.76 15.00 -4.13
C GLY A 217 -28.51 14.13 -4.00
N LEU A 218 -28.24 13.51 -2.84
CA LEU A 218 -27.36 12.34 -2.74
C LEU A 218 -28.20 11.06 -2.65
N ASN A 219 -27.66 9.94 -3.09
CA ASN A 219 -28.31 8.64 -2.89
C ASN A 219 -27.90 8.01 -1.55
N ASN A 220 -28.66 7.01 -1.12
CA ASN A 220 -28.43 6.32 0.15
C ASN A 220 -27.00 5.76 0.29
N LEU A 221 -26.45 5.18 -0.78
CA LEU A 221 -25.10 4.59 -0.76
C LEU A 221 -24.03 5.67 -0.56
N SER A 222 -24.09 6.77 -1.31
CA SER A 222 -23.19 7.91 -1.14
C SER A 222 -23.30 8.48 0.26
N GLU A 223 -24.51 8.62 0.79
CA GLU A 223 -24.70 9.11 2.15
C GLU A 223 -24.08 8.17 3.20
N PHE A 224 -24.26 6.86 3.08
CA PHE A 224 -23.58 5.90 3.96
C PHE A 224 -22.06 5.95 3.81
N VAL A 225 -21.54 6.07 2.58
CA VAL A 225 -20.10 6.23 2.33
C VAL A 225 -19.60 7.50 2.99
N CYS A 226 -20.38 8.58 2.97
CA CYS A 226 -20.05 9.88 3.56
C CYS A 226 -20.33 10.01 5.05
N GLU A 227 -20.80 8.95 5.70
CA GLU A 227 -21.30 8.97 7.09
C GLU A 227 -22.41 10.03 7.33
N LEU A 228 -23.15 10.37 6.28
CA LEU A 228 -24.39 11.15 6.34
C LEU A 228 -25.56 10.24 6.75
N ASP A 229 -26.69 10.84 7.11
CA ASP A 229 -27.90 10.10 7.52
C ASP A 229 -28.89 10.05 6.34
N PRO A 230 -29.05 8.90 5.65
CA PRO A 230 -29.88 8.80 4.44
C PRO A 230 -31.39 9.03 4.65
N LEU A 231 -31.81 9.21 5.90
CA LEU A 231 -33.18 9.51 6.26
C LEU A 231 -33.39 11.00 6.56
N GLN A 232 -32.36 11.85 6.43
CA GLN A 232 -32.41 13.24 6.87
C GLN A 232 -31.64 14.20 5.95
N HIS A 233 -32.42 15.00 5.22
CA HIS A 233 -31.90 16.01 4.30
C HIS A 233 -30.70 16.78 4.88
N SER A 234 -29.54 16.56 4.26
CA SER A 234 -28.22 17.01 4.68
C SER A 234 -27.96 18.49 4.38
N GLY A 235 -28.99 19.27 4.05
CA GLY A 235 -28.87 20.68 3.63
C GLY A 235 -28.34 21.67 4.69
N ASN A 236 -28.11 21.22 5.94
CA ASN A 236 -27.39 21.99 6.96
C ASN A 236 -26.01 21.41 7.29
N ASP A 237 -25.65 20.27 6.71
CA ASP A 237 -24.32 19.69 6.82
C ASP A 237 -23.33 20.48 5.95
N GLN A 238 -22.17 20.81 6.52
CA GLN A 238 -21.16 21.58 5.79
C GLN A 238 -20.49 20.76 4.69
N ALA A 239 -20.40 19.44 4.84
CA ALA A 239 -19.84 18.52 3.85
C ALA A 239 -20.72 18.48 2.60
N PHE A 240 -21.99 18.16 2.78
CA PHE A 240 -23.01 18.13 1.73
C PHE A 240 -23.10 19.47 0.99
N GLY A 241 -23.21 20.57 1.73
CA GLY A 241 -23.29 21.91 1.14
C GLY A 241 -22.03 22.31 0.36
N SER A 242 -20.87 21.74 0.70
CA SER A 242 -19.62 21.97 -0.01
C SER A 242 -19.55 21.16 -1.30
N ILE A 243 -19.89 19.86 -1.26
CA ILE A 243 -19.91 18.97 -2.44
C ILE A 243 -20.90 19.50 -3.49
N MET A 244 -22.15 19.81 -3.11
CA MET A 244 -23.14 20.30 -4.08
C MET A 244 -22.79 21.68 -4.66
N ALA A 245 -22.27 22.59 -3.83
CA ALA A 245 -21.80 23.89 -4.31
C ALA A 245 -20.51 23.80 -5.17
N MET A 246 -19.75 22.72 -5.00
CA MET A 246 -18.66 22.35 -5.88
C MET A 246 -19.26 21.87 -7.21
N VAL A 247 -20.06 20.79 -7.24
CA VAL A 247 -20.62 20.19 -8.48
C VAL A 247 -21.35 21.24 -9.32
N GLU A 248 -22.17 22.11 -8.73
CA GLU A 248 -22.86 23.19 -9.44
C GLU A 248 -21.90 24.18 -10.15
N ARG A 249 -20.66 24.31 -9.69
CA ARG A 249 -19.65 25.21 -10.25
C ARG A 249 -18.97 24.63 -11.48
N ASP A 250 -18.75 23.31 -11.50
CA ASP A 250 -18.07 22.61 -12.58
C ASP A 250 -18.70 21.22 -12.84
N PRO A 251 -19.95 21.18 -13.36
CA PRO A 251 -20.70 19.94 -13.49
C PRO A 251 -20.11 18.99 -14.53
N THR A 252 -19.41 19.52 -15.53
CA THR A 252 -18.74 18.73 -16.59
C THR A 252 -17.26 18.48 -16.29
N GLY A 253 -16.76 18.98 -15.15
CA GLY A 253 -15.44 18.66 -14.66
C GLY A 253 -15.40 17.22 -14.14
N ASP A 254 -14.20 16.77 -13.82
CA ASP A 254 -13.88 15.44 -13.30
C ASP A 254 -12.78 15.67 -12.25
N TRP A 255 -13.17 15.81 -10.99
CA TRP A 255 -12.25 16.27 -9.94
C TRP A 255 -11.30 15.20 -9.48
N ASP A 256 -11.80 13.98 -9.33
CA ASP A 256 -10.95 12.85 -9.00
C ASP A 256 -10.17 12.32 -10.20
N SER A 257 -10.56 12.65 -11.44
CA SER A 257 -9.89 12.19 -12.66
C SER A 257 -10.06 10.69 -12.87
N ASP A 258 -11.26 10.21 -12.57
CA ASP A 258 -11.69 8.85 -12.82
C ASP A 258 -12.28 8.71 -14.23
N GLY A 259 -12.78 9.77 -14.85
CA GLY A 259 -13.34 9.74 -16.21
C GLY A 259 -14.86 9.77 -16.27
N ILE A 260 -15.53 9.80 -15.13
CA ILE A 260 -16.93 10.15 -14.97
C ILE A 260 -16.97 11.63 -14.54
N SER A 261 -17.83 12.43 -15.18
CA SER A 261 -17.94 13.84 -14.79
C SER A 261 -18.65 14.00 -13.45
N ASN A 262 -18.31 15.01 -12.67
CA ASN A 262 -18.92 15.34 -11.37
C ASN A 262 -20.45 15.27 -11.36
N GLN A 263 -21.11 15.77 -12.41
CA GLN A 263 -22.59 15.70 -12.50
C GLN A 263 -23.08 14.29 -12.79
N ARG A 264 -22.35 13.54 -13.62
CA ARG A 264 -22.67 12.16 -13.96
C ARG A 264 -22.47 11.23 -12.76
N GLU A 265 -21.48 11.50 -11.94
CA GLU A 265 -21.27 10.78 -10.69
C GLU A 265 -22.45 10.96 -9.74
N ILE A 266 -22.94 12.19 -9.55
CA ILE A 266 -24.16 12.43 -8.78
C ILE A 266 -25.39 11.73 -9.41
N GLU A 267 -25.49 11.66 -10.75
CA GLU A 267 -26.58 10.97 -11.44
C GLU A 267 -26.53 9.43 -11.30
N LEU A 268 -25.32 8.87 -11.31
CA LEU A 268 -25.09 7.46 -11.02
C LEU A 268 -25.25 7.20 -9.52
N GLY A 269 -24.95 8.19 -8.69
CA GLY A 269 -24.93 8.06 -7.23
C GLY A 269 -23.58 7.56 -6.69
N SER A 270 -22.52 7.98 -7.37
CA SER A 270 -21.11 7.79 -7.08
C SER A 270 -20.50 9.10 -6.52
N ASN A 271 -19.24 9.12 -6.05
CA ASN A 271 -18.70 10.25 -5.30
C ASN A 271 -17.75 11.15 -6.12
N PRO A 272 -18.11 12.42 -6.42
CA PRO A 272 -17.36 13.35 -7.31
C PRO A 272 -15.93 13.71 -6.94
N ILE A 273 -15.44 13.24 -5.80
CA ILE A 273 -14.11 13.52 -5.31
C ILE A 273 -13.40 12.25 -4.86
N SER A 274 -13.81 11.09 -5.37
CA SER A 274 -13.26 9.78 -5.03
C SER A 274 -13.35 8.85 -6.23
N ALA A 275 -12.24 8.72 -6.98
CA ALA A 275 -12.21 7.78 -8.11
C ALA A 275 -12.32 6.32 -7.69
N TYR A 276 -12.19 6.04 -6.40
CA TYR A 276 -12.49 4.74 -5.88
C TYR A 276 -14.00 4.56 -5.81
N GLU A 277 -14.49 3.75 -6.74
CA GLU A 277 -15.81 3.15 -6.67
C GLU A 277 -15.69 1.69 -6.20
N ARG A 278 -16.64 1.26 -5.38
CA ARG A 278 -16.64 -0.12 -4.87
C ARG A 278 -16.81 -1.09 -6.05
N ASP A 279 -15.92 -2.08 -6.12
CA ASP A 279 -15.97 -3.21 -7.05
C ASP A 279 -15.70 -4.47 -6.23
N LEU A 280 -16.78 -5.14 -5.81
CA LEU A 280 -16.73 -6.25 -4.86
C LEU A 280 -16.16 -7.52 -5.49
N ASN A 281 -16.45 -7.74 -6.77
CA ASN A 281 -16.09 -8.97 -7.48
C ASN A 281 -14.71 -8.87 -8.16
N GLY A 282 -14.16 -7.67 -8.29
CA GLY A 282 -12.83 -7.38 -8.82
C GLY A 282 -12.72 -7.46 -10.35
N ASN A 283 -13.83 -7.43 -11.08
CA ASN A 283 -13.88 -7.56 -12.55
C ASN A 283 -13.60 -6.25 -13.29
N ALA A 284 -13.26 -5.18 -12.57
CA ALA A 284 -13.05 -3.83 -13.09
C ALA A 284 -14.29 -3.04 -13.50
N ILE A 285 -15.47 -3.51 -13.15
CA ILE A 285 -16.72 -2.77 -13.29
C ILE A 285 -17.18 -2.41 -11.88
N PRO A 286 -17.26 -1.13 -11.53
CA PRO A 286 -17.85 -0.72 -10.27
C PRO A 286 -19.26 -1.27 -10.07
N ASP A 287 -19.58 -1.67 -8.84
CA ASP A 287 -20.89 -2.25 -8.46
C ASP A 287 -22.04 -1.30 -8.87
N ILE A 288 -21.77 0.02 -8.82
CA ILE A 288 -22.67 1.09 -9.30
C ILE A 288 -22.99 0.94 -10.80
N LEU A 289 -22.00 0.67 -11.64
CA LEU A 289 -22.22 0.53 -13.08
C LEU A 289 -22.90 -0.81 -13.40
N GLU A 290 -22.51 -1.89 -12.70
CA GLU A 290 -23.15 -3.19 -12.84
C GLU A 290 -24.66 -3.09 -12.57
N THR A 291 -25.02 -2.36 -11.51
CA THR A 291 -26.41 -2.05 -11.17
C THR A 291 -27.17 -1.40 -12.33
N VAL A 292 -26.63 -0.30 -12.88
CA VAL A 292 -27.31 0.47 -13.93
C VAL A 292 -27.54 -0.39 -15.17
N LEU A 293 -26.57 -1.25 -15.50
CA LEU A 293 -26.62 -2.12 -16.67
C LEU A 293 -27.58 -3.30 -16.49
N LEU A 294 -27.61 -3.91 -15.30
CA LEU A 294 -28.55 -4.99 -14.95
C LEU A 294 -30.01 -4.53 -14.92
N HIS A 295 -30.26 -3.24 -14.68
CA HIS A 295 -31.61 -2.69 -14.62
C HIS A 295 -32.35 -2.74 -15.98
N VAL A 296 -31.61 -2.67 -17.10
CA VAL A 296 -32.19 -2.59 -18.45
C VAL A 296 -31.89 -3.85 -19.29
N GLY A 297 -30.83 -4.59 -18.98
CA GLY A 297 -30.42 -5.85 -19.62
C GLY A 297 -30.48 -7.03 -18.65
N GLY A 298 -31.44 -7.94 -18.84
CA GLY A 298 -31.76 -8.96 -17.83
C GLY A 298 -30.62 -9.92 -17.44
N ASN A 299 -30.50 -10.19 -16.14
CA ASN A 299 -29.94 -11.37 -15.45
C ASN A 299 -28.78 -12.12 -16.15
N HIS A 300 -27.80 -11.38 -16.65
CA HIS A 300 -26.47 -11.86 -17.04
C HIS A 300 -25.42 -11.19 -16.15
N THR A 301 -24.21 -11.73 -16.04
CA THR A 301 -23.12 -11.01 -15.37
C THR A 301 -22.65 -9.91 -16.32
N VAL A 302 -22.66 -8.66 -15.87
CA VAL A 302 -22.15 -7.52 -16.66
C VAL A 302 -20.67 -7.75 -16.94
N THR A 303 -20.28 -7.60 -18.20
CA THR A 303 -18.89 -7.69 -18.64
C THR A 303 -18.50 -6.44 -19.41
N LEU A 304 -17.20 -6.16 -19.46
CA LEU A 304 -16.65 -4.99 -20.16
C LEU A 304 -16.89 -5.01 -21.67
N ASN A 305 -17.25 -6.17 -22.23
CA ASN A 305 -17.50 -6.37 -23.65
C ASN A 305 -18.99 -6.38 -24.01
N ASP A 306 -19.87 -6.12 -23.04
CA ASP A 306 -21.31 -6.02 -23.32
C ASP A 306 -21.55 -4.78 -24.20
N ASP A 307 -22.31 -4.96 -25.27
CA ASP A 307 -22.70 -3.95 -26.28
C ASP A 307 -24.12 -4.33 -26.70
N PHE A 308 -25.11 -3.82 -25.96
CA PHE A 308 -26.49 -4.26 -26.03
C PHE A 308 -27.19 -3.82 -27.31
N ASP A 309 -26.81 -2.68 -27.88
CA ASP A 309 -27.41 -2.13 -29.09
C ASP A 309 -26.61 -2.36 -30.38
N GLU A 310 -25.45 -3.00 -30.28
CA GLU A 310 -24.55 -3.40 -31.36
C GLU A 310 -24.00 -2.22 -32.17
N ASP A 311 -23.74 -1.09 -31.50
CA ASP A 311 -23.17 0.11 -32.13
C ASP A 311 -21.64 0.19 -32.05
N GLY A 312 -21.01 -0.71 -31.30
CA GLY A 312 -19.57 -0.87 -31.15
C GLY A 312 -18.96 -0.13 -29.95
N LEU A 313 -19.72 0.69 -29.22
CA LEU A 313 -19.34 1.12 -27.87
C LEU A 313 -19.76 0.06 -26.86
N SER A 314 -19.04 -0.07 -25.74
CA SER A 314 -19.48 -0.95 -24.66
C SER A 314 -20.51 -0.26 -23.78
N ASP A 315 -21.44 -1.05 -23.25
CA ASP A 315 -22.50 -0.61 -22.35
C ASP A 315 -21.92 0.17 -21.15
N VAL A 316 -20.80 -0.31 -20.58
CA VAL A 316 -20.08 0.34 -19.47
C VAL A 316 -19.59 1.72 -19.90
N TYR A 317 -18.91 1.81 -21.05
CA TYR A 317 -18.40 3.08 -21.57
C TYR A 317 -19.53 4.08 -21.82
N GLU A 318 -20.64 3.62 -22.38
CA GLU A 318 -21.80 4.46 -22.64
C GLU A 318 -22.44 5.00 -21.37
N VAL A 319 -22.65 4.15 -20.35
CA VAL A 319 -23.18 4.60 -19.06
C VAL A 319 -22.26 5.63 -18.42
N MET A 320 -20.95 5.43 -18.47
CA MET A 320 -19.99 6.39 -17.92
C MET A 320 -20.00 7.73 -18.64
N LYS A 321 -20.13 7.72 -19.97
CA LYS A 321 -20.18 8.94 -20.79
C LYS A 321 -21.57 9.57 -20.91
N GLY A 322 -22.60 8.92 -20.35
CA GLY A 322 -23.98 9.38 -20.40
C GLY A 322 -24.66 9.18 -21.76
N TYR A 323 -24.18 8.22 -22.55
CA TYR A 323 -24.85 7.72 -23.76
C TYR A 323 -25.95 6.71 -23.39
N ASP A 324 -26.69 6.24 -24.40
CA ASP A 324 -27.90 5.42 -24.20
C ASP A 324 -27.61 4.05 -24.82
N PHE A 325 -27.08 3.15 -24.00
CA PHE A 325 -26.65 1.80 -24.37
C PHE A 325 -27.75 0.88 -24.93
N THR A 326 -28.98 1.39 -25.03
CA THR A 326 -30.10 0.68 -25.64
C THR A 326 -30.46 1.18 -27.03
N ASN A 327 -29.71 2.15 -27.54
CA ASN A 327 -30.02 2.87 -28.77
C ASN A 327 -28.76 3.20 -29.57
N ALA A 328 -28.51 2.37 -30.59
CA ALA A 328 -27.40 2.46 -31.54
C ALA A 328 -27.33 3.74 -32.41
N ASN A 329 -28.10 4.78 -32.07
CA ASN A 329 -27.97 6.12 -32.60
C ASN A 329 -27.46 7.13 -31.55
N SER A 330 -27.02 6.65 -30.39
CA SER A 330 -26.40 7.40 -29.31
C SER A 330 -24.95 6.93 -29.24
N PRO A 331 -23.93 7.80 -29.37
CA PRO A 331 -24.01 9.26 -29.47
C PRO A 331 -24.40 9.80 -30.85
N GLU A 332 -24.23 9.02 -31.92
CA GLU A 332 -24.36 9.49 -33.31
C GLU A 332 -25.36 8.66 -34.14
N PRO A 333 -26.10 9.27 -35.10
CA PRO A 333 -27.02 8.53 -35.95
C PRO A 333 -26.33 7.47 -36.82
N ASN A 334 -26.89 6.24 -36.82
CA ASN A 334 -26.31 5.05 -37.44
C ASN A 334 -24.96 4.66 -36.82
N GLY A 335 -24.83 4.73 -35.49
CA GLY A 335 -23.61 4.47 -34.73
C GLY A 335 -22.90 3.19 -35.15
N GLY A 336 -23.63 2.08 -35.29
CA GLY A 336 -23.07 0.77 -35.68
C GLY A 336 -22.65 0.59 -37.15
N GLU A 337 -22.70 1.61 -38.01
CA GLU A 337 -22.19 1.49 -39.39
C GLU A 337 -20.68 1.78 -39.47
N ASP A 338 -19.92 0.98 -40.23
CA ASP A 338 -18.54 1.30 -40.67
C ASP A 338 -18.59 1.76 -42.14
N THR A 339 -18.49 3.07 -42.36
CA THR A 339 -18.71 3.66 -43.70
C THR A 339 -17.48 3.59 -44.60
N ASP A 340 -16.26 3.61 -44.04
CA ASP A 340 -15.02 3.69 -44.82
C ASP A 340 -14.25 2.36 -44.88
N GLY A 341 -14.66 1.36 -44.10
CA GLY A 341 -14.11 0.01 -44.06
C GLY A 341 -12.83 -0.10 -43.25
N ASN A 342 -12.55 0.86 -42.35
CA ASN A 342 -11.39 0.85 -41.46
C ASN A 342 -11.59 -0.05 -40.21
N GLY A 343 -12.82 -0.56 -40.00
CA GLY A 343 -13.19 -1.43 -38.90
C GLY A 343 -13.62 -0.70 -37.62
N LEU A 344 -13.76 0.62 -37.62
CA LEU A 344 -14.39 1.40 -36.56
C LEU A 344 -15.84 1.71 -36.96
N THR A 345 -16.73 1.71 -35.97
CA THR A 345 -18.12 2.14 -36.16
C THR A 345 -18.21 3.68 -36.12
N ILE A 346 -19.27 4.27 -36.67
CA ILE A 346 -19.51 5.73 -36.59
C ILE A 346 -19.52 6.21 -35.12
N ALA A 347 -20.05 5.41 -34.20
CA ALA A 347 -20.05 5.73 -32.77
C ALA A 347 -18.60 5.83 -32.23
N GLN A 348 -17.75 4.85 -32.52
CA GLN A 348 -16.33 4.87 -32.16
C GLN A 348 -15.56 6.02 -32.84
N GLU A 349 -15.81 6.26 -34.13
CA GLU A 349 -15.20 7.39 -34.86
C GLU A 349 -15.58 8.74 -34.25
N SER A 350 -16.79 8.86 -33.69
CA SER A 350 -17.24 10.08 -33.01
C SER A 350 -16.47 10.38 -31.73
N ILE A 351 -16.05 9.33 -30.98
CA ILE A 351 -15.22 9.50 -29.78
C ILE A 351 -13.83 9.99 -30.16
N LEU A 352 -13.30 9.52 -31.28
CA LEU A 352 -11.96 9.86 -31.77
C LEU A 352 -11.88 11.23 -32.47
N ASP A 353 -13.02 11.85 -32.80
CA ASP A 353 -13.02 13.09 -33.58
C ASP A 353 -12.33 14.23 -32.83
N GLY A 354 -11.26 14.76 -33.42
CA GLY A 354 -10.50 15.89 -32.88
C GLY A 354 -9.44 15.52 -31.84
N LEU A 355 -9.28 14.24 -31.49
CA LEU A 355 -8.18 13.75 -30.66
C LEU A 355 -6.88 13.61 -31.46
N ALA A 356 -5.74 13.65 -30.75
CA ALA A 356 -4.46 13.23 -31.32
C ALA A 356 -4.43 11.70 -31.43
N ASP A 357 -3.43 11.14 -32.13
CA ASP A 357 -3.30 9.67 -32.28
C ASP A 357 -3.10 8.93 -30.93
N ASP A 358 -2.59 9.64 -29.92
CA ASP A 358 -2.30 9.24 -28.54
C ASP A 358 -2.54 10.54 -27.72
N ALA A 359 -3.77 10.73 -27.23
CA ALA A 359 -4.23 12.03 -26.74
C ALA A 359 -3.84 12.30 -25.29
N ASP A 360 -3.67 11.26 -24.49
CA ASP A 360 -3.26 11.28 -23.09
C ASP A 360 -1.74 11.05 -22.92
N GLY A 361 -1.04 10.61 -23.96
CA GLY A 361 0.42 10.52 -24.01
C GLY A 361 0.99 9.28 -23.31
N ASP A 362 0.16 8.26 -23.07
CA ASP A 362 0.54 7.10 -22.27
C ASP A 362 1.26 6.00 -23.08
N GLY A 363 1.26 6.16 -24.41
CA GLY A 363 1.92 5.29 -25.38
C GLY A 363 1.01 4.24 -26.02
N ILE A 364 -0.28 4.24 -25.74
CA ILE A 364 -1.34 3.47 -26.41
C ILE A 364 -2.02 4.39 -27.43
N ALA A 365 -2.46 3.81 -28.55
CA ALA A 365 -3.15 4.59 -29.57
C ALA A 365 -4.64 4.66 -29.25
N ASN A 366 -5.25 5.82 -29.44
CA ASN A 366 -6.68 6.03 -29.20
C ASN A 366 -7.59 5.01 -29.92
N GLU A 367 -7.17 4.52 -31.09
CA GLU A 367 -7.90 3.48 -31.82
C GLU A 367 -7.88 2.11 -31.14
N ASP A 368 -6.82 1.78 -30.42
CA ASP A 368 -6.69 0.53 -29.66
C ASP A 368 -7.47 0.63 -28.33
N GLU A 369 -7.47 1.81 -27.71
CA GLU A 369 -8.22 2.10 -26.48
C GLU A 369 -9.73 1.97 -26.69
N VAL A 370 -10.29 2.69 -27.68
CA VAL A 370 -11.74 2.66 -27.94
C VAL A 370 -12.22 1.26 -28.32
N ARG A 371 -11.39 0.47 -29.02
CA ARG A 371 -11.71 -0.93 -29.33
C ARG A 371 -11.70 -1.85 -28.12
N ALA A 372 -10.93 -1.49 -27.09
CA ALA A 372 -10.85 -2.18 -25.83
C ALA A 372 -11.78 -1.59 -24.77
N ALA A 373 -12.72 -0.71 -25.17
CA ALA A 373 -13.62 0.04 -24.28
C ALA A 373 -12.92 0.99 -23.29
N ALA A 374 -11.64 1.28 -23.47
CA ALA A 374 -10.91 2.29 -22.69
C ALA A 374 -11.24 3.72 -23.16
N ASP A 375 -11.04 4.70 -22.28
CA ASP A 375 -11.21 6.10 -22.61
C ASP A 375 -9.93 6.69 -23.21
N PRO A 376 -9.92 7.08 -24.50
CA PRO A 376 -8.75 7.55 -25.23
C PRO A 376 -8.21 8.92 -24.79
N THR A 377 -8.69 9.45 -23.67
CA THR A 377 -8.31 10.75 -23.11
C THR A 377 -7.72 10.66 -21.70
N LEU A 378 -7.61 9.44 -21.14
CA LEU A 378 -7.17 9.19 -19.78
C LEU A 378 -6.05 8.14 -19.76
N SER A 379 -4.93 8.46 -19.10
CA SER A 379 -3.75 7.58 -18.99
C SER A 379 -4.09 6.19 -18.47
N ASP A 380 -3.79 5.14 -19.24
CA ASP A 380 -4.01 3.74 -18.82
C ASP A 380 -3.02 3.26 -17.77
N ASN A 381 -1.92 4.00 -17.60
CA ASN A 381 -0.97 3.87 -16.49
C ASN A 381 -1.56 4.44 -15.18
N ILE A 382 -2.83 4.14 -14.88
CA ILE A 382 -3.52 4.72 -13.73
C ILE A 382 -2.80 4.35 -12.42
N PRO A 383 -2.48 5.34 -11.56
CA PRO A 383 -2.04 5.10 -10.19
C PRO A 383 -3.08 4.30 -9.39
N PHE A 384 -2.65 3.30 -8.61
CA PHE A 384 -3.53 2.59 -7.66
C PHE A 384 -2.82 2.44 -6.33
N TRP A 385 -3.54 2.51 -5.22
CA TRP A 385 -2.94 2.33 -3.90
C TRP A 385 -3.62 1.23 -3.12
N VAL A 386 -3.01 0.84 -2.00
CA VAL A 386 -3.60 -0.09 -1.06
C VAL A 386 -3.89 0.68 0.22
N GLY A 387 -5.12 0.59 0.71
CA GLY A 387 -5.51 1.09 2.03
C GLY A 387 -5.77 -0.07 2.99
N SER A 388 -5.91 0.24 4.26
CA SER A 388 -6.28 -0.75 5.28
C SER A 388 -7.47 -0.28 6.10
N ARG A 389 -8.36 -1.20 6.45
CA ARG A 389 -9.50 -0.95 7.32
C ARG A 389 -9.61 -2.03 8.38
N LEU A 390 -9.87 -1.61 9.62
CA LEU A 390 -10.29 -2.51 10.69
C LEU A 390 -11.82 -2.61 10.70
N ARG A 391 -12.35 -3.84 10.65
CA ARG A 391 -13.80 -4.08 10.78
C ARG A 391 -14.13 -4.46 12.22
N ASP A 392 -14.76 -3.53 12.94
CA ASP A 392 -15.04 -3.60 14.39
C ASP A 392 -15.89 -4.82 14.80
N ASN A 393 -16.82 -5.26 13.94
CA ASN A 393 -17.68 -6.42 14.24
C ASN A 393 -16.99 -7.78 13.97
N GLY A 394 -15.87 -7.81 13.24
CA GLY A 394 -15.16 -9.04 12.86
C GLY A 394 -13.81 -9.26 13.55
N ASN A 395 -13.17 -8.23 14.10
CA ASN A 395 -11.75 -8.27 14.49
C ASN A 395 -10.88 -8.81 13.33
N VAL A 396 -11.12 -8.26 12.13
CA VAL A 396 -10.46 -8.58 10.87
C VAL A 396 -9.83 -7.30 10.32
N VAL A 397 -8.63 -7.43 9.77
CA VAL A 397 -7.97 -6.41 8.95
C VAL A 397 -8.32 -6.69 7.50
N SER A 398 -8.79 -5.67 6.79
CA SER A 398 -8.97 -5.67 5.34
C SER A 398 -7.88 -4.78 4.75
N LEU A 399 -7.13 -5.29 3.77
CA LEU A 399 -6.41 -4.44 2.82
C LEU A 399 -7.24 -4.38 1.55
N GLU A 400 -7.44 -3.18 1.04
CA GLU A 400 -8.27 -2.92 -0.13
C GLU A 400 -7.40 -2.23 -1.17
N VAL A 401 -7.44 -2.75 -2.41
CA VAL A 401 -6.90 -2.08 -3.59
C VAL A 401 -7.91 -1.02 -3.97
N TYR A 402 -7.43 0.21 -3.95
CA TYR A 402 -8.14 1.36 -4.45
C TYR A 402 -7.50 1.71 -5.78
N ALA A 403 -8.17 1.27 -6.85
CA ALA A 403 -7.82 1.62 -8.22
C ALA A 403 -9.00 2.41 -8.79
N PRO A 404 -8.75 3.55 -9.47
CA PRO A 404 -9.79 4.27 -10.19
C PRO A 404 -10.57 3.31 -11.10
N GLY A 405 -11.89 3.24 -10.90
CA GLY A 405 -12.74 2.16 -11.40
C GLY A 405 -13.17 2.26 -12.87
N THR A 406 -12.61 3.19 -13.62
CA THR A 406 -13.38 3.88 -14.67
C THR A 406 -12.66 3.96 -16.02
N GLN A 407 -11.68 3.09 -16.25
CA GLN A 407 -11.28 2.74 -17.60
C GLN A 407 -11.71 1.29 -17.80
N ALA A 408 -12.74 1.07 -18.61
CA ALA A 408 -13.40 -0.22 -18.77
C ALA A 408 -12.48 -1.26 -19.47
N VAL A 409 -11.48 -1.77 -18.75
CA VAL A 409 -10.50 -2.75 -19.24
C VAL A 409 -10.31 -3.90 -18.25
N GLU A 410 -10.22 -5.13 -18.79
CA GLU A 410 -10.08 -6.34 -17.98
C GLU A 410 -8.75 -6.29 -17.22
N ARG A 411 -8.79 -6.64 -15.92
CA ARG A 411 -7.60 -6.64 -15.07
C ARG A 411 -7.49 -7.86 -14.16
N ASP A 412 -6.27 -8.35 -14.02
CA ASP A 412 -5.90 -9.38 -13.05
C ASP A 412 -5.20 -8.76 -11.84
N ILE A 413 -5.57 -9.17 -10.62
CA ILE A 413 -4.92 -8.71 -9.38
C ILE A 413 -4.22 -9.87 -8.68
N LEU A 414 -2.93 -9.70 -8.43
CA LEU A 414 -2.11 -10.67 -7.71
C LEU A 414 -1.57 -10.08 -6.41
N TRP A 415 -1.93 -10.71 -5.29
CA TRP A 415 -1.42 -10.39 -3.96
C TRP A 415 -0.22 -11.27 -3.59
N THR A 416 0.89 -10.65 -3.21
CA THR A 416 2.07 -11.33 -2.65
C THR A 416 2.29 -10.93 -1.19
N LEU A 417 2.21 -11.91 -0.30
CA LEU A 417 2.13 -11.69 1.14
C LEU A 417 3.47 -11.94 1.87
N PRO A 418 3.78 -11.17 2.94
CA PRO A 418 5.01 -11.31 3.71
C PRO A 418 4.99 -12.57 4.59
N GLN A 419 5.83 -13.55 4.26
CA GLN A 419 5.90 -14.81 5.02
C GLN A 419 6.41 -14.61 6.45
N GLU A 420 7.24 -13.60 6.71
CA GLU A 420 7.81 -13.34 8.03
C GLU A 420 6.77 -12.85 9.06
N MET A 421 5.65 -12.29 8.58
CA MET A 421 4.55 -11.86 9.45
C MET A 421 3.81 -13.06 10.05
N GLY A 422 3.87 -14.23 9.40
CA GLY A 422 3.20 -15.45 9.87
C GLY A 422 1.68 -15.37 9.77
N LEU A 423 1.18 -14.75 8.68
CA LEU A 423 -0.26 -14.70 8.38
C LEU A 423 -0.87 -16.11 8.38
N PRO A 424 -2.13 -16.25 8.83
CA PRO A 424 -2.75 -17.56 8.99
C PRO A 424 -3.07 -18.19 7.62
N ALA A 425 -3.48 -19.46 7.59
CA ALA A 425 -3.68 -20.18 6.32
C ALA A 425 -5.04 -19.89 5.65
N ASP A 426 -5.96 -19.27 6.39
CA ASP A 426 -7.34 -18.93 6.04
C ASP A 426 -7.50 -17.46 5.63
N ILE A 427 -6.45 -16.87 5.06
CA ILE A 427 -6.51 -15.56 4.41
C ILE A 427 -7.51 -15.63 3.26
N ASN A 428 -8.39 -14.65 3.18
CA ASN A 428 -9.35 -14.53 2.08
C ASN A 428 -8.88 -13.43 1.13
N VAL A 429 -8.75 -13.78 -0.15
CA VAL A 429 -8.34 -12.87 -1.22
C VAL A 429 -9.47 -12.85 -2.24
N THR A 430 -10.07 -11.69 -2.46
CA THR A 430 -11.19 -11.50 -3.39
C THR A 430 -10.87 -10.31 -4.30
N GLY A 431 -10.26 -10.55 -5.47
CA GLY A 431 -9.90 -9.50 -6.42
C GLY A 431 -9.19 -8.32 -5.75
N ASN A 432 -9.95 -7.25 -5.49
CA ASN A 432 -9.53 -6.01 -4.85
C ASN A 432 -9.27 -6.10 -3.33
N SER A 433 -9.64 -7.16 -2.62
CA SER A 433 -9.49 -7.23 -1.15
C SER A 433 -8.65 -8.41 -0.66
N LEU A 434 -7.87 -8.15 0.38
CA LEU A 434 -7.13 -9.13 1.18
C LEU A 434 -7.56 -9.00 2.63
N THR A 435 -8.20 -10.01 3.19
CA THR A 435 -8.66 -10.00 4.59
C THR A 435 -7.98 -11.07 5.44
N PHE A 436 -7.59 -10.68 6.65
CA PHE A 436 -6.98 -11.56 7.64
C PHE A 436 -7.33 -11.16 9.08
N ALA A 437 -7.32 -12.13 10.01
CA ALA A 437 -7.72 -11.88 11.40
C ALA A 437 -6.79 -10.88 12.12
N ASN A 438 -7.36 -9.90 12.82
CA ASN A 438 -6.60 -8.98 13.68
C ASN A 438 -6.13 -9.73 14.95
N THR A 439 -4.94 -10.31 14.89
CA THR A 439 -4.33 -11.07 15.98
C THR A 439 -2.94 -10.54 16.32
N VAL A 440 -2.30 -11.10 17.34
CA VAL A 440 -0.96 -10.67 17.75
C VAL A 440 0.07 -11.17 16.73
N TYR A 441 0.64 -10.24 15.98
CA TYR A 441 1.76 -10.47 15.05
C TYR A 441 3.10 -10.07 15.66
N PRO A 442 4.24 -10.57 15.15
CA PRO A 442 5.55 -10.10 15.60
C PRO A 442 5.73 -8.61 15.28
N THR A 443 6.30 -7.84 16.20
CA THR A 443 6.65 -6.43 15.96
C THR A 443 7.58 -6.33 14.76
N GLY A 444 7.25 -5.46 13.81
CA GLY A 444 8.03 -5.28 12.59
C GLY A 444 7.32 -4.43 11.55
N ARG A 445 8.04 -4.18 10.46
CA ARG A 445 7.50 -3.62 9.22
C ARG A 445 7.48 -4.74 8.19
N TYR A 446 6.35 -4.89 7.51
CA TYR A 446 6.13 -5.96 6.55
C TYR A 446 5.59 -5.37 5.26
N THR A 447 6.07 -5.86 4.13
CA THR A 447 5.64 -5.36 2.82
C THR A 447 4.69 -6.37 2.18
N VAL A 448 3.52 -5.91 1.80
CA VAL A 448 2.61 -6.59 0.88
C VAL A 448 2.85 -6.01 -0.51
N LEU A 449 2.99 -6.88 -1.51
CA LEU A 449 3.07 -6.43 -2.90
C LEU A 449 1.75 -6.76 -3.58
N VAL A 450 1.23 -5.82 -4.35
CA VAL A 450 0.09 -6.00 -5.22
C VAL A 450 0.53 -5.73 -6.65
N GLU A 451 0.21 -6.63 -7.56
CA GLU A 451 0.42 -6.47 -8.99
C GLU A 451 -0.94 -6.45 -9.69
N ILE A 452 -1.18 -5.42 -10.52
CA ILE A 452 -2.36 -5.32 -11.38
C ILE A 452 -1.88 -5.46 -12.83
N THR A 453 -2.46 -6.40 -13.58
CA THR A 453 -2.21 -6.58 -15.01
C THR A 453 -3.44 -6.15 -15.78
N LYS A 454 -3.32 -5.13 -16.65
CA LYS A 454 -4.38 -4.70 -17.56
C LYS A 454 -4.12 -5.17 -18.99
N TYR A 455 -5.19 -5.41 -19.74
CA TYR A 455 -5.13 -5.81 -21.15
C TYR A 455 -5.89 -4.80 -22.02
N ILE A 456 -5.18 -4.14 -22.95
CA ILE A 456 -5.75 -3.15 -23.88
C ILE A 456 -5.36 -3.56 -25.30
N GLY A 457 -6.28 -4.22 -25.98
CA GLY A 457 -5.99 -4.91 -27.25
C GLY A 457 -4.86 -5.95 -27.08
N ASP A 458 -3.76 -5.77 -27.82
CA ASP A 458 -2.56 -6.63 -27.71
C ASP A 458 -1.54 -6.11 -26.67
N THR A 459 -1.79 -4.95 -26.05
CA THR A 459 -0.89 -4.31 -25.08
C THR A 459 -1.19 -4.81 -23.66
N VAL A 460 -0.13 -5.11 -22.91
CA VAL A 460 -0.22 -5.56 -21.51
C VAL A 460 0.48 -4.55 -20.62
N ILE A 461 -0.28 -3.93 -19.71
CA ILE A 461 0.24 -3.00 -18.70
C ILE A 461 0.36 -3.74 -17.38
N ASN A 462 1.51 -3.62 -16.72
CA ASN A 462 1.73 -4.20 -15.39
C ASN A 462 2.03 -3.07 -14.42
N LEU A 463 1.13 -2.89 -13.46
CA LEU A 463 1.25 -1.94 -12.38
C LEU A 463 1.58 -2.70 -11.10
N ASN A 464 2.37 -2.11 -10.22
CA ASN A 464 2.64 -2.70 -8.92
C ASN A 464 2.68 -1.62 -7.83
N SER A 465 2.18 -1.97 -6.65
CA SER A 465 2.21 -1.11 -5.48
C SER A 465 2.68 -1.92 -4.27
N GLN A 466 3.35 -1.23 -3.34
CA GLN A 466 3.87 -1.83 -2.13
C GLN A 466 3.18 -1.20 -0.93
N TYR A 467 2.49 -2.03 -0.16
CA TYR A 467 1.85 -1.59 1.08
C TYR A 467 2.67 -2.02 2.29
N GLU A 468 3.03 -1.07 3.15
CA GLU A 468 3.76 -1.36 4.38
C GLU A 468 2.81 -1.52 5.58
N ILE A 469 2.78 -2.72 6.15
CA ILE A 469 2.10 -3.00 7.41
C ILE A 469 3.07 -2.77 8.56
N VAL A 470 2.70 -1.86 9.48
CA VAL A 470 3.46 -1.59 10.70
C VAL A 470 2.79 -2.27 11.90
N VAL A 471 3.47 -3.25 12.51
CA VAL A 471 3.02 -3.93 13.73
C VAL A 471 3.77 -3.38 14.95
N LYS A 472 3.05 -2.72 15.87
CA LYS A 472 3.61 -2.14 17.11
C LYS A 472 3.74 -3.18 18.25
N ASP A 473 4.54 -2.84 19.27
CA ASP A 473 4.93 -3.73 20.41
C ASP A 473 3.77 -4.34 21.24
N ASN A 474 2.54 -3.86 21.05
CA ASN A 474 1.36 -4.39 21.72
C ASN A 474 0.59 -5.43 20.87
N GLY A 475 0.99 -5.67 19.62
CA GLY A 475 0.30 -6.58 18.69
C GLY A 475 -1.11 -6.12 18.32
N LEU A 476 -1.41 -4.83 18.46
CA LEU A 476 -2.64 -4.20 18.01
C LEU A 476 -2.39 -3.60 16.63
N VAL A 477 -3.27 -3.92 15.69
CA VAL A 477 -3.40 -3.20 14.42
C VAL A 477 -4.05 -1.85 14.73
N MET A 478 -3.56 -0.79 14.10
CA MET A 478 -4.03 0.58 14.33
C MET A 478 -5.26 0.85 13.47
N THR A 479 -6.20 1.66 14.00
CA THR A 479 -7.34 2.17 13.23
C THR A 479 -7.00 3.58 12.80
N ASP A 480 -7.16 3.88 11.52
CA ASP A 480 -6.95 5.19 10.90
C ASP A 480 -8.20 5.45 10.06
N ALA A 481 -9.24 6.00 10.69
CA ALA A 481 -10.57 6.07 10.11
C ALA A 481 -10.65 7.08 8.96
N ASP A 482 -9.92 8.18 9.05
CA ASP A 482 -9.84 9.25 8.04
C ASP A 482 -8.69 9.06 7.04
N GLN A 483 -7.89 8.00 7.20
CA GLN A 483 -6.83 7.54 6.30
C GLN A 483 -5.68 8.54 6.14
N ASP A 484 -5.42 9.36 7.15
CA ASP A 484 -4.37 10.37 7.15
C ASP A 484 -2.98 9.81 7.52
N GLY A 485 -2.92 8.51 7.86
CA GLY A 485 -1.74 7.78 8.26
C GLY A 485 -1.53 7.72 9.78
N ILE A 486 -2.41 8.27 10.61
CA ILE A 486 -2.31 8.30 12.08
C ILE A 486 -3.39 7.41 12.72
N ASP A 487 -3.07 6.83 13.88
CA ASP A 487 -4.05 6.07 14.67
C ASP A 487 -5.10 7.01 15.27
N ASP A 488 -6.39 6.67 15.17
CA ASP A 488 -7.50 7.35 15.84
C ASP A 488 -7.27 7.53 17.36
N ALA A 489 -6.50 6.63 17.97
CA ALA A 489 -6.11 6.73 19.38
C ALA A 489 -5.20 7.94 19.68
N VAL A 490 -4.43 8.38 18.69
CA VAL A 490 -3.53 9.53 18.71
C VAL A 490 -4.25 10.75 18.15
N ASP A 491 -5.00 10.57 17.07
CA ASP A 491 -5.81 11.60 16.42
C ASP A 491 -7.31 11.25 16.41
N PRO A 492 -8.09 11.68 17.41
CA PRO A 492 -9.51 11.36 17.47
C PRO A 492 -10.36 12.21 16.51
N SER A 493 -9.78 13.09 15.68
CA SER A 493 -10.55 13.83 14.69
C SER A 493 -10.93 12.95 13.52
N ILE A 494 -12.00 12.17 13.69
CA ILE A 494 -12.62 11.42 12.61
C ILE A 494 -13.38 12.43 11.73
N SER A 495 -12.75 12.86 10.64
CA SER A 495 -13.41 13.67 9.61
C SER A 495 -14.15 12.76 8.62
N SER A 496 -15.18 13.29 7.95
CA SER A 496 -15.99 12.49 7.00
C SER A 496 -15.11 12.02 5.83
N PRO A 497 -15.19 10.73 5.43
CA PRO A 497 -14.39 10.16 4.33
C PRO A 497 -14.72 10.75 2.96
N CYS A 498 -15.77 11.58 2.85
CA CYS A 498 -16.23 12.24 1.62
C CYS A 498 -15.75 13.67 1.42
N ILE A 499 -14.86 14.19 2.26
CA ILE A 499 -14.13 15.41 1.95
C ILE A 499 -12.65 15.07 2.04
N THR A 500 -11.85 15.54 1.08
CA THR A 500 -10.41 15.64 1.28
C THR A 500 -10.16 16.63 2.40
N GLU A 501 -10.05 16.16 3.64
CA GLU A 501 -9.56 17.02 4.70
C GLU A 501 -8.05 17.24 4.51
N PRO A 502 -7.62 18.49 4.62
CA PRO A 502 -6.24 18.85 4.42
C PRO A 502 -5.42 18.52 5.67
N VAL A 503 -4.32 17.80 5.49
CA VAL A 503 -3.43 17.48 6.61
C VAL A 503 -2.76 18.75 7.14
N LEU A 504 -2.86 18.91 8.46
CA LEU A 504 -2.28 20.03 9.17
C LEU A 504 -0.77 19.85 9.36
N THR A 505 -0.02 20.90 9.07
CA THR A 505 1.42 20.98 9.42
C THR A 505 1.58 21.44 10.87
N ASP A 506 0.61 22.19 11.39
CA ASP A 506 0.41 22.51 12.81
C ASP A 506 -1.05 22.97 13.04
N GLU A 507 -1.40 23.43 14.24
CA GLU A 507 -2.76 23.92 14.58
C GLU A 507 -3.29 25.07 13.70
N ARG A 508 -2.48 25.66 12.80
CA ARG A 508 -2.80 26.87 12.03
C ARG A 508 -2.42 26.83 10.56
N HIS A 509 -1.64 25.84 10.11
CA HIS A 509 -1.08 25.80 8.77
C HIS A 509 -1.49 24.51 8.05
N GLU A 510 -2.18 24.68 6.94
CA GLU A 510 -2.88 23.62 6.22
C GLU A 510 -2.24 23.36 4.85
N ILE A 511 -1.93 22.09 4.54
CA ILE A 511 -1.48 21.71 3.19
C ILE A 511 -2.69 21.68 2.27
N VAL A 512 -2.58 22.35 1.13
CA VAL A 512 -3.64 22.35 0.12
C VAL A 512 -3.19 21.50 -1.06
N THR A 513 -3.96 20.47 -1.39
CA THR A 513 -3.73 19.57 -2.53
C THR A 513 -4.77 19.79 -3.64
N ASP A 514 -4.59 19.15 -4.80
CA ASP A 514 -5.67 19.02 -5.79
C ASP A 514 -6.88 18.37 -5.13
N ASP A 515 -8.08 18.79 -5.56
CA ASP A 515 -9.33 18.18 -5.12
C ASP A 515 -9.24 16.66 -5.35
N GLY A 516 -9.69 15.86 -4.36
CA GLY A 516 -9.55 14.40 -4.38
C GLY A 516 -8.20 13.84 -3.88
N VAL A 517 -7.08 14.56 -4.02
CA VAL A 517 -5.78 14.10 -3.51
C VAL A 517 -5.74 14.16 -1.99
N ARG A 518 -5.47 13.03 -1.35
CA ARG A 518 -5.41 12.92 0.11
C ARG A 518 -3.97 12.99 0.60
N PRO A 519 -3.56 14.08 1.28
CA PRO A 519 -2.27 14.08 1.96
C PRO A 519 -2.32 13.14 3.17
N LYS A 520 -1.19 12.47 3.44
CA LYS A 520 -0.98 11.61 4.61
C LYS A 520 0.34 11.92 5.27
N VAL A 521 0.47 11.62 6.55
CA VAL A 521 1.77 11.65 7.21
C VAL A 521 2.68 10.52 6.70
N ALA A 522 3.97 10.84 6.53
CA ALA A 522 4.97 9.86 6.11
C ALA A 522 5.50 9.00 7.27
N ASP A 523 6.33 8.02 6.92
CA ASP A 523 6.79 6.93 7.81
C ASP A 523 7.44 7.42 9.10
N TYR A 524 8.14 8.56 9.06
CA TYR A 524 8.76 9.16 10.24
C TYR A 524 7.70 9.67 11.21
N ALA A 525 6.78 10.50 10.75
CA ALA A 525 5.73 11.10 11.57
C ALA A 525 4.88 10.01 12.24
N GLN A 526 4.54 8.95 11.50
CA GLN A 526 3.88 7.76 12.03
C GLN A 526 4.70 7.06 13.13
N SER A 527 6.02 6.94 12.94
CA SER A 527 6.90 6.27 13.91
C SER A 527 7.01 6.97 15.26
N VAL A 528 6.80 8.29 15.27
CA VAL A 528 6.84 9.12 16.48
C VAL A 528 5.44 9.53 16.97
N GLU A 529 4.38 8.99 16.37
CA GLU A 529 2.97 9.30 16.71
C GLU A 529 2.68 10.81 16.60
N SER A 530 3.20 11.45 15.54
CA SER A 530 3.00 12.86 15.23
C SER A 530 1.85 13.03 14.26
N THR A 531 0.97 13.99 14.54
CA THR A 531 -0.16 14.38 13.68
C THR A 531 0.23 15.41 12.61
N SER A 532 1.52 15.50 12.28
CA SER A 532 2.07 16.57 11.45
C SER A 532 3.07 16.03 10.43
N THR A 533 2.91 16.49 9.19
CA THR A 533 3.82 16.25 8.05
C THR A 533 5.11 17.06 8.14
N MET A 534 5.18 18.04 9.03
CA MET A 534 6.35 18.88 9.23
C MET A 534 7.23 18.32 10.34
N VAL A 535 8.49 18.02 10.00
CA VAL A 535 9.37 17.23 10.87
C VAL A 535 10.70 17.95 11.12
N PRO A 536 11.28 17.86 12.33
CA PRO A 536 12.59 18.45 12.59
C PRO A 536 13.67 17.79 11.74
N ILE A 537 14.47 18.57 11.01
CA ILE A 537 15.48 18.01 10.09
C ILE A 537 16.48 17.08 10.78
N SER A 538 16.86 17.35 12.04
CA SER A 538 17.75 16.47 12.79
C SER A 538 17.15 15.08 12.99
N ASP A 539 15.87 15.04 13.31
CA ASP A 539 15.19 13.82 13.72
C ASP A 539 14.81 13.01 12.48
N PHE A 540 14.40 13.69 11.41
CA PHE A 540 14.23 13.10 10.07
C PHE A 540 15.52 12.44 9.58
N MET A 541 16.65 13.15 9.64
CA MET A 541 17.95 12.62 9.20
C MET A 541 18.39 11.42 10.04
N ASP A 542 18.18 11.48 11.36
CA ASP A 542 18.52 10.39 12.26
C ASP A 542 17.64 9.16 11.99
N PHE A 543 16.36 9.33 11.63
CA PHE A 543 15.44 8.24 11.32
C PHE A 543 15.78 7.53 9.99
N TYR A 544 16.00 8.29 8.91
CA TYR A 544 16.32 7.72 7.60
C TYR A 544 17.83 7.41 7.43
N GLU A 545 18.66 7.66 8.46
CA GLU A 545 20.12 7.52 8.44
C GLU A 545 20.82 8.28 7.29
N VAL A 546 20.27 9.44 6.90
CA VAL A 546 20.74 10.20 5.73
C VAL A 546 21.56 11.43 6.08
N PRO A 547 22.56 11.81 5.26
CA PRO A 547 23.37 12.99 5.51
C PRO A 547 22.59 14.29 5.24
N SER A 548 22.96 15.36 5.94
CA SER A 548 22.39 16.69 5.70
C SER A 548 22.74 17.16 4.29
N PRO A 549 21.80 17.80 3.58
CA PRO A 549 22.12 18.47 2.34
C PRO A 549 23.20 19.54 2.61
N ASP A 550 24.37 19.37 2.01
CA ASP A 550 25.39 20.38 1.67
C ASP A 550 25.81 21.54 2.62
N GLY A 551 25.53 21.49 3.92
CA GLY A 551 26.07 22.45 4.89
C GLY A 551 25.41 23.83 4.85
N GLU A 552 24.18 23.89 4.34
CA GLU A 552 23.30 25.05 4.36
C GLU A 552 22.49 25.17 5.66
N ASP A 553 21.76 26.29 5.83
CA ASP A 553 20.74 26.44 6.89
C ASP A 553 19.40 25.98 6.33
N HIS A 554 19.00 24.77 6.73
CA HIS A 554 17.75 24.14 6.32
C HIS A 554 16.61 24.57 7.23
N HIS A 555 15.47 24.80 6.62
CA HIS A 555 14.22 25.12 7.28
C HIS A 555 13.48 23.82 7.66
N GLU A 556 12.17 23.94 7.84
CA GLU A 556 11.22 22.83 8.01
C GLU A 556 11.40 21.78 6.90
N VAL A 557 11.33 20.51 7.28
CA VAL A 557 11.24 19.39 6.33
C VAL A 557 9.77 19.00 6.27
N PHE A 558 9.23 18.99 5.07
CA PHE A 558 7.92 18.38 4.80
C PHE A 558 8.19 16.94 4.40
N ASP A 559 7.67 16.01 5.18
CA ASP A 559 7.69 14.57 4.91
C ASP A 559 6.24 14.07 4.94
N MET A 560 5.69 13.81 3.76
CA MET A 560 4.30 13.41 3.57
C MET A 560 4.18 12.40 2.42
N LYS A 561 3.09 11.65 2.42
CA LYS A 561 2.65 10.88 1.25
C LYS A 561 1.42 11.57 0.68
N LEU A 562 1.24 11.51 -0.62
CA LEU A 562 0.04 11.99 -1.29
C LEU A 562 -0.60 10.79 -1.95
N GLN A 563 -1.76 10.38 -1.46
CA GLN A 563 -2.57 9.39 -2.13
C GLN A 563 -3.32 10.09 -3.25
N LEU A 564 -3.04 9.66 -4.47
CA LEU A 564 -3.61 10.22 -5.67
C LEU A 564 -4.99 9.62 -5.90
N ASN A 565 -5.84 10.38 -6.55
CA ASN A 565 -7.24 10.03 -6.67
C ASN A 565 -7.66 9.73 -8.10
N GLY A 566 -6.75 9.51 -9.05
CA GLY A 566 -7.11 9.31 -10.46
C GLY A 566 -5.89 9.30 -11.40
N SER A 567 -6.12 9.46 -12.71
CA SER A 567 -5.10 9.28 -13.77
C SER A 567 -4.33 10.54 -14.19
N LYS A 568 -4.40 11.62 -13.41
CA LYS A 568 -3.84 12.92 -13.80
C LYS A 568 -2.30 12.91 -13.88
N GLU A 569 -1.75 13.45 -14.96
CA GLU A 569 -0.29 13.50 -15.18
C GLU A 569 0.51 14.25 -14.10
N SER A 570 -0.09 15.28 -13.50
CA SER A 570 0.59 16.07 -12.46
C SER A 570 -0.39 16.69 -11.48
N TYR A 571 0.00 16.69 -10.22
CA TYR A 571 -0.79 17.18 -9.11
C TYR A 571 -0.16 18.43 -8.49
N GLN A 572 -1.00 19.26 -7.91
CA GLN A 572 -0.58 20.48 -7.23
C GLN A 572 -0.63 20.31 -5.72
N VAL A 573 0.45 20.75 -5.06
CA VAL A 573 0.58 20.69 -3.60
C VAL A 573 1.09 22.03 -3.11
N VAL A 574 0.34 22.67 -2.22
CA VAL A 574 0.70 23.96 -1.63
C VAL A 574 1.14 23.76 -0.18
N LEU A 575 2.41 24.06 0.07
CA LEU A 575 3.04 23.93 1.37
C LEU A 575 3.02 25.27 2.11
N PRO A 576 2.38 25.35 3.29
CA PRO A 576 2.44 26.53 4.15
C PRO A 576 3.75 26.53 4.95
N MET A 577 4.51 27.61 4.87
CA MET A 577 5.75 27.81 5.63
C MET A 577 5.47 28.64 6.87
N ALA A 578 5.94 28.23 8.06
CA ALA A 578 5.80 29.07 9.24
C ALA A 578 6.74 30.30 9.19
N ASP A 579 7.93 30.12 8.60
CA ASP A 579 8.91 31.19 8.39
C ASP A 579 8.87 31.72 6.93
N PRO A 580 8.96 33.05 6.70
CA PRO A 580 9.01 33.61 5.36
C PRO A 580 10.24 33.12 4.58
N ILE A 581 10.05 32.86 3.29
CA ILE A 581 11.11 32.50 2.36
C ILE A 581 12.21 33.57 2.38
N LYS A 582 13.46 33.15 2.63
CA LYS A 582 14.62 34.03 2.71
C LYS A 582 15.17 34.32 1.31
N GLU A 583 15.99 35.37 1.21
CA GLU A 583 16.69 35.69 -0.05
C GLU A 583 17.64 34.56 -0.44
N GLY A 584 17.56 34.07 -1.69
CA GLY A 584 18.44 33.03 -2.19
C GLY A 584 18.12 31.63 -1.64
N SER A 585 16.92 31.43 -1.09
CA SER A 585 16.40 30.09 -0.80
C SER A 585 16.36 29.24 -2.07
N VAL A 586 16.70 27.97 -1.93
CA VAL A 586 16.52 26.95 -2.96
C VAL A 586 15.79 25.76 -2.35
N MET A 587 15.04 25.04 -3.17
CA MET A 587 14.33 23.85 -2.75
C MET A 587 15.17 22.61 -2.99
N TYR A 588 15.21 21.72 -1.99
CA TYR A 588 15.78 20.39 -2.11
C TYR A 588 14.66 19.36 -2.03
N SER A 589 14.76 18.32 -2.85
CA SER A 589 14.00 17.07 -2.74
C SER A 589 14.96 15.92 -2.44
N MET A 590 14.45 14.90 -1.77
CA MET A 590 15.17 13.69 -1.43
C MET A 590 14.78 12.56 -2.37
N SER A 591 15.77 11.82 -2.85
CA SER A 591 15.57 10.58 -3.62
C SER A 591 15.44 9.35 -2.69
N GLY A 592 14.97 8.24 -3.24
CA GLY A 592 14.81 6.96 -2.52
C GLY A 592 16.12 6.35 -2.02
N GLU A 593 17.26 6.73 -2.60
CA GLU A 593 18.60 6.36 -2.10
C GLU A 593 19.05 7.20 -0.90
N GLY A 594 18.26 8.23 -0.54
CA GLY A 594 18.56 9.12 0.56
C GLY A 594 19.42 10.33 0.21
N ASP A 595 19.69 10.53 -1.08
CA ASP A 595 20.44 11.68 -1.57
C ASP A 595 19.51 12.88 -1.77
N TRP A 596 19.92 14.02 -1.20
CA TRP A 596 19.25 15.31 -1.36
C TRP A 596 19.84 16.08 -2.56
N SER A 597 18.97 16.60 -3.42
CA SER A 597 19.38 17.43 -4.57
C SER A 597 18.46 18.63 -4.76
N ASN A 598 18.97 19.68 -5.42
CA ASN A 598 18.16 20.80 -5.89
C ASN A 598 18.02 20.82 -7.42
N ASP A 599 18.32 19.70 -8.08
CA ASP A 599 18.37 19.62 -9.54
C ASP A 599 17.01 19.94 -10.17
N VAL A 600 15.93 19.44 -9.56
CA VAL A 600 14.54 19.72 -9.94
C VAL A 600 14.25 21.23 -9.92
N TYR A 601 14.75 21.93 -8.90
CA TYR A 601 14.61 23.38 -8.77
C TYR A 601 15.47 24.14 -9.77
N GLN A 602 16.70 23.67 -10.03
CA GLN A 602 17.62 24.32 -10.98
C GLN A 602 17.22 24.11 -12.44
N ALA A 603 16.55 22.99 -12.76
CA ALA A 603 16.11 22.64 -14.10
C ALA A 603 14.85 23.40 -14.57
N GLN A 604 14.23 24.20 -13.69
CA GLN A 604 12.99 24.91 -13.99
C GLN A 604 13.15 25.89 -15.15
N SER A 605 12.16 25.90 -16.04
CA SER A 605 12.08 26.80 -17.20
C SER A 605 10.78 27.62 -17.17
N SER A 606 10.60 28.54 -18.11
CA SER A 606 9.33 29.29 -18.22
C SER A 606 8.13 28.38 -18.48
N ASP A 607 8.35 27.22 -19.10
CA ASP A 607 7.29 26.35 -19.60
C ASP A 607 7.08 25.11 -18.68
N ALA A 608 7.98 24.88 -17.71
CA ALA A 608 7.94 23.75 -16.78
C ALA A 608 8.26 24.22 -15.34
N GLN A 609 7.45 25.14 -14.81
CA GLN A 609 7.62 25.63 -13.44
C GLN A 609 7.07 24.63 -12.44
N LYS A 610 7.97 23.84 -11.85
CA LYS A 610 7.61 22.84 -10.83
C LYS A 610 7.58 23.38 -9.40
N VAL A 611 8.16 24.56 -9.14
CA VAL A 611 8.15 25.23 -7.83
C VAL A 611 7.84 26.71 -8.02
N MET A 612 6.81 27.17 -7.34
CA MET A 612 6.35 28.56 -7.34
C MET A 612 6.11 29.01 -5.89
N SER A 613 5.98 30.30 -5.65
CA SER A 613 5.60 30.77 -4.31
C SER A 613 4.63 31.96 -4.33
N SER A 614 3.86 32.08 -3.25
CA SER A 614 2.94 33.19 -2.99
C SER A 614 3.00 33.64 -1.52
N ASP A 615 2.54 34.86 -1.24
CA ASP A 615 2.28 35.27 0.14
C ASP A 615 0.93 34.70 0.61
N TRP A 616 0.66 34.79 1.91
CA TRP A 616 -0.60 34.36 2.50
C TRP A 616 -1.81 34.93 1.77
N LYS A 617 -2.86 34.10 1.62
CA LYS A 617 -4.12 34.50 1.02
C LYS A 617 -4.72 35.63 1.84
N ASN A 618 -4.87 36.78 1.21
CA ASN A 618 -5.40 37.99 1.81
C ASN A 618 -4.65 38.47 3.08
N GLY A 619 -3.42 38.00 3.28
CA GLY A 619 -2.60 38.30 4.46
C GLY A 619 -3.02 37.55 5.73
N GLU A 620 -3.82 36.50 5.62
CA GLU A 620 -4.22 35.64 6.74
C GLU A 620 -3.18 34.53 6.95
N GLU A 621 -2.46 34.59 8.08
CA GLU A 621 -1.43 33.60 8.46
C GLU A 621 -1.99 32.18 8.41
N GLY A 622 -1.25 31.26 7.78
CA GLY A 622 -1.64 29.86 7.64
C GLY A 622 -2.52 29.54 6.43
N VAL A 623 -3.13 30.55 5.80
CA VAL A 623 -4.06 30.33 4.69
C VAL A 623 -3.35 30.56 3.36
N CYS A 624 -3.07 29.49 2.62
CA CYS A 624 -2.49 29.60 1.28
C CYS A 624 -3.54 29.83 0.18
N PRO A 625 -3.17 30.48 -0.94
CA PRO A 625 -4.01 30.50 -2.14
C PRO A 625 -4.31 29.08 -2.60
N THR A 626 -5.55 28.85 -3.03
CA THR A 626 -5.96 27.55 -3.56
C THR A 626 -5.53 27.42 -5.02
N LEU A 627 -5.72 26.24 -5.57
CA LEU A 627 -5.28 25.86 -6.91
C LEU A 627 -6.00 26.59 -8.03
N GLN A 628 -7.23 27.01 -7.76
CA GLN A 628 -8.04 27.87 -8.61
C GLN A 628 -7.48 29.31 -8.68
N GLU A 629 -6.58 29.68 -7.77
CA GLU A 629 -5.90 30.97 -7.68
C GLU A 629 -4.42 30.88 -8.09
N LYS A 630 -4.09 29.99 -9.05
CA LYS A 630 -2.72 29.79 -9.56
C LYS A 630 -2.04 31.10 -10.01
N ASP A 631 -2.81 32.09 -10.45
CA ASP A 631 -2.35 33.42 -10.84
C ASP A 631 -1.75 34.25 -9.68
N ARG A 632 -2.02 33.87 -8.42
CA ARG A 632 -1.40 34.46 -7.22
C ARG A 632 0.00 33.94 -6.97
N PHE A 633 0.39 32.84 -7.59
CA PHE A 633 1.73 32.28 -7.47
C PHE A 633 2.70 32.94 -8.44
N THR A 634 3.86 33.30 -7.91
CA THR A 634 4.99 33.81 -8.69
C THR A 634 5.95 32.68 -9.02
N SER A 635 6.53 32.75 -10.22
CA SER A 635 7.57 31.82 -10.65
C SER A 635 8.77 31.79 -9.70
N HIS A 636 9.26 30.61 -9.37
CA HIS A 636 10.35 30.38 -8.40
C HIS A 636 10.04 30.89 -6.99
N LEU A 637 11.04 30.80 -6.10
CA LEU A 637 10.92 31.22 -4.71
C LEU A 637 11.16 32.73 -4.57
N THR A 638 10.11 33.46 -4.21
CA THR A 638 10.17 34.90 -3.90
C THR A 638 10.38 35.15 -2.41
N LYS A 639 11.30 36.04 -2.07
CA LYS A 639 11.55 36.45 -0.68
C LYS A 639 10.30 37.04 -0.03
N GLY A 640 10.01 36.60 1.20
CA GLY A 640 8.91 37.09 2.02
C GLY A 640 7.57 36.40 1.79
N HIS A 641 7.49 35.53 0.78
CA HIS A 641 6.36 34.63 0.58
C HIS A 641 6.35 33.52 1.64
N HIS A 642 5.19 32.90 1.83
CA HIS A 642 4.96 31.86 2.85
C HIS A 642 4.29 30.60 2.29
N CYS A 643 3.83 30.62 1.04
CA CYS A 643 3.22 29.47 0.41
C CYS A 643 4.09 29.01 -0.75
N ILE A 644 4.33 27.72 -0.85
CA ILE A 644 5.09 27.10 -1.95
C ILE A 644 4.15 26.18 -2.71
N LEU A 645 3.95 26.42 -4.00
CA LEU A 645 3.25 25.49 -4.88
C LEU A 645 4.27 24.56 -5.54
N LEU A 646 4.06 23.25 -5.38
CA LEU A 646 4.78 22.17 -6.04
C LEU A 646 3.89 21.56 -7.11
N MET A 647 4.48 21.28 -8.27
CA MET A 647 3.89 20.37 -9.26
C MET A 647 4.55 19.01 -9.06
N VAL A 648 3.80 18.06 -8.51
CA VAL A 648 4.25 16.68 -8.27
C VAL A 648 3.67 15.75 -9.32
N GLN A 649 4.29 14.60 -9.52
CA GLN A 649 3.87 13.58 -10.47
C GLN A 649 4.28 12.23 -9.89
N ASP A 650 3.41 11.24 -10.00
CA ASP A 650 3.69 9.85 -9.60
C ASP A 650 4.83 9.28 -10.45
N GLY A 651 5.84 8.67 -9.82
CA GLY A 651 7.10 8.31 -10.47
C GLY A 651 7.96 9.48 -10.96
N GLY A 652 7.60 10.72 -10.59
CA GLY A 652 8.25 11.94 -11.02
C GLY A 652 9.39 12.44 -10.12
N ASP A 653 9.92 13.63 -10.43
CA ASP A 653 11.08 14.23 -9.75
C ASP A 653 10.91 14.52 -8.24
N PHE A 654 9.68 14.70 -7.79
CA PHE A 654 9.33 14.94 -6.38
C PHE A 654 8.82 13.70 -5.67
N ASP A 655 8.66 12.61 -6.40
CA ASP A 655 8.32 11.33 -5.85
C ASP A 655 9.60 10.60 -5.42
N ARG A 656 9.73 10.36 -4.12
CA ARG A 656 10.96 9.85 -3.51
C ARG A 656 11.29 8.46 -4.02
N ASP A 657 10.31 7.57 -4.16
CA ASP A 657 10.59 6.21 -4.64
C ASP A 657 10.71 6.14 -6.18
N GLY A 658 10.09 7.08 -6.89
CA GLY A 658 10.16 7.21 -8.34
C GLY A 658 9.41 6.08 -9.06
N ILE A 659 8.41 5.49 -8.41
CA ILE A 659 7.61 4.38 -8.93
C ILE A 659 6.18 4.87 -9.13
N VAL A 660 5.59 4.64 -10.31
CA VAL A 660 4.17 4.93 -10.55
C VAL A 660 3.32 3.91 -9.79
N ASN A 661 2.76 4.31 -8.64
CA ASN A 661 2.12 3.39 -7.69
C ASN A 661 0.94 3.99 -6.89
N GLY A 662 0.31 5.07 -7.33
CA GLY A 662 -0.82 5.66 -6.57
C GLY A 662 -0.42 6.63 -5.48
N GLU A 663 0.85 6.68 -5.08
CA GLU A 663 1.32 7.46 -3.96
C GLU A 663 2.57 8.28 -4.31
N VAL A 664 2.53 9.60 -4.11
CA VAL A 664 3.73 10.44 -4.23
C VAL A 664 4.36 10.60 -2.86
N HIS A 665 5.57 10.08 -2.68
CA HIS A 665 6.34 10.26 -1.45
C HIS A 665 7.12 11.58 -1.49
N VAL A 666 6.60 12.63 -0.85
CA VAL A 666 7.22 13.96 -0.89
C VAL A 666 8.05 14.21 0.37
N SER A 667 9.38 14.24 0.19
CA SER A 667 10.33 14.70 1.21
C SER A 667 11.11 15.91 0.69
N VAL A 668 10.73 17.12 1.13
CA VAL A 668 11.30 18.39 0.65
C VAL A 668 11.70 19.31 1.80
N THR A 669 12.68 20.18 1.53
CA THR A 669 13.05 21.26 2.44
C THR A 669 13.56 22.49 1.69
N LEU A 670 13.44 23.65 2.33
CA LEU A 670 14.10 24.87 1.88
C LEU A 670 15.46 25.03 2.55
N ALA A 671 16.49 25.23 1.74
CA ALA A 671 17.81 25.58 2.23
C ALA A 671 18.17 27.00 1.83
N THR A 672 18.92 27.68 2.70
CA THR A 672 19.50 28.98 2.38
C THR A 672 21.00 28.94 2.49
N ALA A 673 21.64 29.49 1.45
CA ALA A 673 23.08 29.63 1.39
C ALA A 673 23.61 30.28 2.69
N LEU A 674 24.41 29.54 3.46
CA LEU A 674 25.11 30.10 4.61
C LEU A 674 25.95 31.26 4.10
N THR A 675 25.63 32.46 4.60
CA THR A 675 26.38 33.68 4.32
C THR A 675 27.90 33.54 4.56
N THR A 676 28.33 32.52 5.31
CA THR A 676 29.71 32.00 5.40
C THR A 676 29.71 30.47 5.63
N PRO A 677 30.43 29.65 4.85
CA PRO A 677 30.54 28.20 5.06
C PRO A 677 31.01 27.84 6.47
N LYS A 678 30.47 26.78 7.09
CA LYS A 678 30.89 26.32 8.43
C LYS A 678 32.36 25.86 8.40
N GLU A 679 33.24 26.60 9.08
CA GLU A 679 34.67 26.26 9.21
C GLU A 679 34.85 24.99 10.07
N THR A 680 35.81 24.12 9.71
CA THR A 680 36.00 22.80 10.36
C THR A 680 36.95 22.85 11.55
N VAL A 681 36.58 22.20 12.66
CA VAL A 681 37.38 22.04 13.88
C VAL A 681 37.66 20.56 14.13
N GLU A 682 38.94 20.19 14.25
CA GLU A 682 39.34 18.79 14.49
C GLU A 682 39.44 18.47 16.00
N ILE A 683 38.91 17.30 16.38
CA ILE A 683 38.99 16.77 17.76
C ILE A 683 39.43 15.29 17.79
N GLY A 684 39.74 14.77 18.98
CA GLY A 684 39.92 13.32 19.19
C GLY A 684 41.26 12.77 18.68
N ARG A 685 42.37 13.52 18.77
CA ARG A 685 43.67 12.99 18.32
C ARG A 685 44.22 11.93 19.28
N SER A 686 44.48 10.74 18.73
CA SER A 686 45.02 9.60 19.49
C SER A 686 46.31 9.96 20.24
N ALA A 687 46.44 9.43 21.46
CA ALA A 687 47.57 9.67 22.35
C ALA A 687 48.91 9.06 21.88
N GLY A 688 48.95 8.43 20.70
CA GLY A 688 50.05 7.63 20.15
C GLY A 688 51.34 8.36 19.76
N GLY A 689 51.68 9.48 20.41
CA GLY A 689 52.99 10.13 20.22
C GLY A 689 53.53 10.83 21.47
N SER A 690 54.65 10.32 21.97
CA SER A 690 55.84 11.02 22.48
C SER A 690 55.84 12.09 23.59
N ALA A 691 54.76 12.72 24.06
CA ALA A 691 54.88 13.77 25.11
C ALA A 691 54.09 13.58 26.43
N GLY A 692 52.80 13.24 26.40
CA GLY A 692 51.97 13.15 27.62
C GLY A 692 52.27 11.93 28.51
N TRP A 693 52.43 10.78 27.87
CA TRP A 693 52.76 9.47 28.47
C TRP A 693 53.96 9.46 29.45
N LEU A 694 55.04 10.19 29.17
CA LEU A 694 56.25 10.21 30.00
C LEU A 694 56.02 10.93 31.33
N SER A 695 55.09 11.89 31.37
CA SER A 695 54.83 12.71 32.56
C SER A 695 54.04 11.93 33.62
N ILE A 696 53.02 11.17 33.17
CA ILE A 696 52.17 10.34 34.04
C ILE A 696 52.95 9.11 34.53
N VAL A 697 53.72 8.46 33.64
CA VAL A 697 54.59 7.33 34.01
C VAL A 697 55.73 7.78 34.93
N ALA A 698 56.30 8.97 34.74
CA ALA A 698 57.33 9.50 35.65
C ALA A 698 56.77 9.81 37.06
N LEU A 699 55.55 10.33 37.17
CA LEU A 699 54.87 10.57 38.45
C LEU A 699 54.59 9.26 39.19
N PHE A 700 54.13 8.22 38.49
CA PHE A 700 53.91 6.89 39.07
C PHE A 700 55.23 6.20 39.44
N GLY A 701 56.26 6.30 38.59
CA GLY A 701 57.61 5.78 38.85
C GLY A 701 58.32 6.46 40.03
N LEU A 702 57.99 7.72 40.33
CA LEU A 702 58.46 8.42 41.53
C LEU A 702 57.79 7.93 42.82
N LEU A 703 56.51 7.51 42.75
CA LEU A 703 55.75 6.98 43.88
C LEU A 703 56.10 5.51 44.19
N VAL A 704 56.46 4.71 43.18
CA VAL A 704 56.74 3.26 43.32
C VAL A 704 58.24 2.98 43.17
N ARG A 705 59.06 3.52 44.08
CA ARG A 705 60.54 3.45 44.00
C ARG A 705 61.15 2.06 44.31
N ARG A 706 60.33 1.02 44.50
CA ARG A 706 60.76 -0.37 44.73
C ARG A 706 59.82 -1.33 43.99
N SER A 707 60.04 -1.50 42.68
CA SER A 707 59.80 -2.73 41.88
C SER A 707 59.74 -2.40 40.38
N VAL A 708 60.84 -1.91 39.82
CA VAL A 708 60.96 -1.69 38.36
C VAL A 708 61.51 -2.96 37.71
N ILE A 709 60.70 -4.02 37.63
CA ILE A 709 60.95 -5.17 36.71
C ILE A 709 59.65 -5.67 36.01
N ALA A 710 58.45 -5.21 36.37
CA ALA A 710 57.20 -5.79 35.81
C ALA A 710 56.63 -5.10 34.55
N LEU A 711 57.29 -4.08 33.97
CA LEU A 711 56.69 -3.26 32.89
C LEU A 711 57.09 -3.68 31.45
N ALA A 712 57.62 -4.89 31.25
CA ALA A 712 58.07 -5.38 29.93
C ALA A 712 57.26 -6.58 29.38
N LEU A 713 56.13 -6.94 29.99
CA LEU A 713 55.27 -8.04 29.52
C LEU A 713 53.80 -7.59 29.52
N MET A 714 53.40 -6.83 28.50
CA MET A 714 52.01 -6.43 28.29
C MET A 714 51.59 -6.67 26.82
N PRO A 715 51.88 -7.88 26.31
CA PRO A 715 50.86 -8.59 25.54
C PRO A 715 50.86 -10.08 25.90
N MET A 716 50.50 -10.43 27.14
CA MET A 716 50.11 -11.79 27.53
C MET A 716 49.22 -11.70 28.77
N LEU A 717 47.95 -11.35 28.58
CA LEU A 717 46.89 -11.58 29.56
C LEU A 717 45.55 -11.62 28.82
N PHE A 718 45.42 -12.59 27.90
CA PHE A 718 44.12 -13.12 27.50
C PHE A 718 44.03 -14.55 28.02
N GLN A 719 43.80 -14.66 29.33
CA GLN A 719 43.02 -15.76 29.88
C GLN A 719 41.97 -15.10 30.77
N VAL A 720 40.84 -14.73 30.16
CA VAL A 720 39.62 -14.42 30.91
C VAL A 720 39.19 -15.75 31.53
N SER A 721 39.68 -16.02 32.74
CA SER A 721 39.12 -17.08 33.58
C SER A 721 37.82 -16.55 34.15
N ALA A 722 36.79 -17.39 34.17
CA ALA A 722 35.44 -17.09 34.62
C ALA A 722 35.41 -16.15 35.84
N VAL A 723 34.66 -15.05 35.73
CA VAL A 723 34.33 -14.14 36.83
C VAL A 723 33.87 -14.99 38.02
N ASN A 724 34.68 -14.99 39.08
CA ASN A 724 34.42 -15.78 40.27
C ASN A 724 33.29 -15.12 41.08
N ALA A 725 32.59 -15.89 41.91
CA ALA A 725 31.42 -15.44 42.70
C ALA A 725 31.75 -14.42 43.84
N GLN A 726 32.82 -13.65 43.70
CA GLN A 726 33.37 -12.70 44.68
C GLN A 726 33.60 -11.29 44.13
N ALA A 727 33.21 -10.99 42.89
CA ALA A 727 33.29 -9.64 42.34
C ALA A 727 32.29 -8.71 43.04
N THR A 728 32.77 -7.56 43.53
CA THR A 728 31.91 -6.56 44.18
C THR A 728 31.54 -5.47 43.17
N PRO A 729 30.28 -5.38 42.72
CA PRO A 729 29.83 -4.32 41.83
C PRO A 729 29.74 -3.00 42.58
N TYR A 730 29.92 -1.90 41.85
CA TYR A 730 29.74 -0.55 42.37
C TYR A 730 29.23 0.40 41.27
N VAL A 731 28.57 1.46 41.72
CA VAL A 731 28.15 2.58 40.86
C VAL A 731 28.62 3.88 41.48
N GLY A 732 28.93 4.86 40.64
CA GLY A 732 29.35 6.16 41.11
C GLY A 732 29.08 7.30 40.14
N ALA A 733 29.22 8.49 40.69
CA ALA A 733 29.14 9.76 39.98
C ALA A 733 30.34 10.62 40.35
N SER A 734 30.67 11.58 39.50
CA SER A 734 31.83 12.42 39.68
C SER A 734 31.61 13.81 39.14
N VAL A 735 32.34 14.75 39.74
CA VAL A 735 32.39 16.15 39.35
C VAL A 735 33.84 16.60 39.34
N GLY A 736 34.18 17.49 38.42
CA GLY A 736 35.53 17.97 38.28
C GLY A 736 35.68 19.03 37.21
N GLY A 737 36.91 19.23 36.75
CA GLY A 737 37.23 20.15 35.67
C GLY A 737 37.81 19.40 34.47
N SER A 738 37.55 19.92 33.27
CA SER A 738 38.18 19.50 32.02
C SER A 738 39.23 20.50 31.56
N HIS A 739 40.17 20.02 30.77
CA HIS A 739 41.06 20.80 29.93
C HIS A 739 40.94 20.27 28.51
N LEU A 740 40.42 21.11 27.62
CA LEU A 740 40.04 20.84 26.25
C LEU A 740 40.88 21.70 25.31
N SER A 741 41.55 21.07 24.36
CA SER A 741 42.46 21.71 23.43
C SER A 741 42.23 21.18 22.02
N PRO A 742 41.10 21.54 21.36
CA PRO A 742 40.84 21.16 19.98
C PRO A 742 42.02 21.49 19.07
N HIS A 743 42.27 20.64 18.08
CA HIS A 743 43.45 20.78 17.24
C HIS A 743 43.23 21.82 16.16
N ASN A 744 44.09 22.84 16.13
CA ASN A 744 44.00 23.99 15.24
C ASN A 744 44.57 23.81 13.82
N GLY A 745 45.16 22.64 13.51
CA GLY A 745 45.57 22.18 12.16
C GLY A 745 45.88 23.26 11.12
N ASP A 746 45.28 23.13 9.94
CA ASP A 746 45.27 24.13 8.86
C ASP A 746 44.06 25.08 8.96
N SER A 747 43.18 24.89 9.96
CA SER A 747 41.89 25.56 10.10
C SER A 747 41.97 26.93 10.78
N GLY A 748 43.13 27.34 11.30
CA GLY A 748 43.43 28.74 11.67
C GLY A 748 42.66 29.32 12.87
N PHE A 749 41.80 28.54 13.53
CA PHE A 749 41.05 28.98 14.70
C PHE A 749 41.93 29.09 15.95
N LYS A 750 41.48 29.90 16.92
CA LYS A 750 42.13 30.11 18.22
C LYS A 750 41.21 29.65 19.34
N VAL A 751 41.67 28.74 20.18
CA VAL A 751 40.96 28.39 21.42
C VAL A 751 41.05 29.56 22.39
N LYS A 752 39.89 30.03 22.86
CA LYS A 752 39.73 31.14 23.81
C LYS A 752 39.63 30.62 25.23
N GLN A 753 38.82 29.58 25.42
CA GLN A 753 38.63 28.94 26.71
C GLN A 753 38.88 27.45 26.57
N HIS A 754 39.82 26.97 27.39
CA HIS A 754 40.24 25.57 27.42
C HIS A 754 39.65 24.78 28.59
N ASN A 755 39.06 25.43 29.59
CA ASN A 755 38.65 24.75 30.81
C ASN A 755 37.15 24.91 31.03
N ASP A 756 36.50 23.82 31.43
CA ASP A 756 35.11 23.81 31.82
C ASP A 756 34.85 22.78 32.94
N MET A 757 33.61 22.70 33.41
CA MET A 757 33.15 21.68 34.35
C MET A 757 32.98 20.34 33.64
N ALA A 758 33.37 19.26 34.33
CA ALA A 758 33.20 17.90 33.87
C ALA A 758 32.37 17.08 34.87
N TYR A 759 31.48 16.25 34.33
CA TYR A 759 30.66 15.31 35.08
C TYR A 759 30.84 13.92 34.49
N GLN A 760 30.90 12.89 35.33
CA GLN A 760 30.97 11.51 34.83
C GLN A 760 30.16 10.56 35.70
N LEU A 761 29.43 9.67 35.03
CA LEU A 761 28.76 8.51 35.60
C LEU A 761 29.59 7.26 35.27
N PHE A 762 29.67 6.32 36.21
CA PHE A 762 30.44 5.11 36.01
C PHE A 762 29.90 3.94 36.83
N ALA A 763 30.07 2.74 36.29
CA ALA A 763 29.76 1.49 36.95
C ALA A 763 30.86 0.48 36.70
N GLY A 764 31.18 -0.32 37.70
CA GLY A 764 32.27 -1.28 37.58
C GLY A 764 32.17 -2.43 38.56
N VAL A 765 33.05 -3.39 38.37
CA VAL A 765 33.23 -4.54 39.25
C VAL A 765 34.66 -4.56 39.77
N GLU A 766 34.81 -4.90 41.05
CA GLU A 766 36.10 -5.02 41.73
C GLU A 766 36.40 -6.48 42.06
N GLU A 767 37.56 -6.97 41.63
CA GLU A 767 38.06 -8.32 41.96
C GLU A 767 39.55 -8.24 42.34
N GLY A 768 39.82 -8.35 43.63
CA GLY A 768 41.19 -8.26 44.17
C GLY A 768 41.82 -6.89 43.92
N ALA A 769 42.94 -6.86 43.19
CA ALA A 769 43.65 -5.62 42.86
C ALA A 769 43.19 -4.98 41.55
N PHE A 770 42.23 -5.59 40.85
CA PHE A 770 41.77 -5.13 39.55
C PHE A 770 40.32 -4.64 39.61
N THR A 771 40.03 -3.60 38.84
CA THR A 771 38.66 -3.17 38.55
C THR A 771 38.44 -3.12 37.05
N PHE A 772 37.25 -3.52 36.62
CA PHE A 772 36.75 -3.26 35.27
C PHE A 772 35.61 -2.25 35.39
N GLU A 773 35.66 -1.17 34.61
CA GLU A 773 34.75 -0.03 34.77
C GLU A 773 34.32 0.52 33.40
N GLY A 774 33.02 0.70 33.21
CA GLY A 774 32.45 1.49 32.12
C GLY A 774 32.05 2.87 32.61
N TYR A 775 32.23 3.89 31.76
CA TYR A 775 31.96 5.28 32.14
C TYR A 775 31.46 6.14 30.97
N TYR A 776 30.68 7.16 31.32
CA TYR A 776 30.26 8.25 30.43
C TYR A 776 30.66 9.59 31.06
N THR A 777 31.33 10.44 30.30
CA THR A 777 31.85 11.74 30.75
C THR A 777 31.35 12.87 29.85
N ALA A 778 30.63 13.82 30.44
CA ALA A 778 30.37 15.12 29.86
C ALA A 778 31.51 16.07 30.29
N MET A 779 32.29 16.57 29.34
CA MET A 779 33.50 17.37 29.62
C MET A 779 33.29 18.88 29.51
N GLY A 780 32.07 19.32 29.16
CA GLY A 780 31.78 20.73 28.92
C GLY A 780 32.23 21.19 27.52
N GLU A 781 32.53 22.47 27.39
CA GLU A 781 32.72 23.16 26.13
C GLU A 781 34.07 23.86 26.02
N ALA A 782 34.71 23.77 24.85
CA ALA A 782 35.88 24.58 24.50
C ALA A 782 35.47 25.73 23.58
N GLU A 783 35.63 26.96 24.03
CA GLU A 783 35.30 28.14 23.21
C GLU A 783 36.41 28.41 22.19
N VAL A 784 36.06 28.49 20.91
CA VAL A 784 36.96 28.76 19.80
C VAL A 784 36.56 30.02 19.04
N SER A 785 37.57 30.78 18.62
CA SER A 785 37.46 31.92 17.72
C SER A 785 37.93 31.47 16.34
N LEU A 786 37.00 31.38 15.40
CA LEU A 786 37.27 30.91 14.05
C LEU A 786 37.94 32.02 13.20
N PRO A 787 38.62 31.68 12.07
CA PRO A 787 39.23 32.68 11.19
C PRO A 787 38.26 33.74 10.67
N SER A 788 36.99 33.37 10.48
CA SER A 788 35.88 34.29 10.17
C SER A 788 35.62 35.36 11.25
N GLY A 789 36.23 35.26 12.43
CA GLY A 789 36.01 36.14 13.58
C GLY A 789 34.82 35.75 14.46
N ARG A 790 34.03 34.75 14.03
CA ARG A 790 32.94 34.16 14.84
C ARG A 790 33.49 33.41 16.04
N GLN A 791 32.73 33.42 17.13
CA GLN A 791 32.96 32.60 18.31
C GLN A 791 31.89 31.53 18.40
N THR A 792 32.32 30.34 18.79
CA THR A 792 31.47 29.19 19.07
C THR A 792 32.19 28.32 20.06
N GLY A 793 31.50 27.48 20.82
CA GLY A 793 32.19 26.42 21.50
C GLY A 793 31.84 25.04 20.98
N ILE A 794 32.76 24.15 21.31
CA ILE A 794 32.81 22.76 20.91
C ILE A 794 32.52 21.96 22.16
N LYS A 795 31.35 21.31 22.20
CA LYS A 795 30.95 20.45 23.32
C LYS A 795 31.67 19.12 23.21
N TYR A 796 32.08 18.57 24.35
CA TYR A 796 32.84 17.32 24.42
C TYR A 796 32.16 16.28 25.31
N GLN A 797 31.96 15.10 24.74
CA GLN A 797 31.43 13.92 25.43
C GLN A 797 32.34 12.73 25.18
N ASN A 798 32.37 11.79 26.12
CA ASN A 798 33.15 10.57 25.96
C ASN A 798 32.54 9.38 26.70
N PHE A 799 32.44 8.27 25.99
CA PHE A 799 32.13 6.96 26.55
C PHE A 799 33.40 6.10 26.59
N GLY A 800 33.56 5.21 27.57
CA GLY A 800 34.71 4.31 27.57
C GLY A 800 34.61 3.17 28.57
N VAL A 801 35.53 2.22 28.38
CA VAL A 801 35.75 1.08 29.27
C VAL A 801 37.21 1.06 29.70
N GLU A 802 37.48 0.88 30.99
CA GLU A 802 38.84 0.84 31.52
C GLU A 802 39.05 -0.32 32.49
N ILE A 803 40.31 -0.77 32.53
CA ILE A 803 40.83 -1.64 33.57
C ILE A 803 41.68 -0.78 34.49
N GLN A 804 41.50 -0.91 35.80
CA GLN A 804 42.35 -0.24 36.78
C GLN A 804 43.08 -1.27 37.63
N TYR A 805 44.36 -1.00 37.92
CA TYR A 805 45.17 -1.75 38.86
C TYR A 805 45.41 -0.91 40.11
N GLN A 806 44.99 -1.43 41.26
CA GLN A 806 45.07 -0.75 42.55
C GLN A 806 46.22 -1.30 43.40
N TYR A 807 47.00 -0.39 43.97
CA TYR A 807 48.07 -0.69 44.91
C TYR A 807 47.75 -0.06 46.26
N LEU A 808 47.59 -0.92 47.27
CA LEU A 808 47.27 -0.53 48.64
C LEU A 808 48.48 0.17 49.29
N LEU A 809 48.33 1.43 49.70
CA LEU A 809 49.36 2.19 50.41
C LEU A 809 49.18 2.11 51.93
N MET A 810 47.93 2.19 52.39
CA MET A 810 47.50 2.12 53.78
C MET A 810 46.22 1.27 53.87
N GLU A 811 45.72 0.96 55.06
CA GLU A 811 44.55 0.08 55.22
C GLU A 811 43.31 0.56 54.44
N ASP A 812 43.13 1.87 54.25
CA ASP A 812 41.97 2.50 53.62
C ASP A 812 42.33 3.37 52.39
N VAL A 813 43.61 3.45 52.01
CA VAL A 813 44.07 4.32 50.91
C VAL A 813 44.85 3.52 49.88
N SER A 814 44.43 3.59 48.61
CA SER A 814 45.12 2.99 47.47
C SER A 814 45.47 4.03 46.40
N VAL A 815 46.57 3.77 45.69
CA VAL A 815 46.87 4.46 44.42
C VAL A 815 46.56 3.52 43.28
N TYR A 816 46.09 4.06 42.16
CA TYR A 816 45.77 3.23 41.01
C TYR A 816 46.22 3.87 39.69
N LEU A 817 46.39 2.97 38.72
CA LEU A 817 46.60 3.29 37.32
C LEU A 817 45.43 2.69 36.54
N SER A 818 44.83 3.45 35.65
CA SER A 818 43.81 2.98 34.73
C SER A 818 44.27 3.08 33.29
N SER A 819 43.83 2.12 32.47
CA SER A 819 44.01 2.14 31.03
C SER A 819 42.77 1.55 30.39
N GLY A 820 42.30 2.16 29.30
CA GLY A 820 41.03 1.82 28.69
C GLY A 820 40.92 2.20 27.23
N LEU A 821 39.83 1.78 26.62
CA LEU A 821 39.39 2.26 25.32
C LEU A 821 38.27 3.28 25.53
N ASN A 822 38.34 4.38 24.80
CA ASN A 822 37.37 5.45 24.90
C ASN A 822 36.95 5.95 23.51
N PHE A 823 35.76 6.49 23.43
CA PHE A 823 35.11 7.00 22.22
C PHE A 823 34.66 8.43 22.49
N VAL A 824 35.20 9.35 21.71
CA VAL A 824 34.99 10.80 21.88
C VAL A 824 33.98 11.25 20.85
N ASN A 825 32.99 12.02 21.29
CA ASN A 825 32.09 12.75 20.43
C ASN A 825 32.20 14.26 20.72
N GLY A 826 32.07 15.09 19.69
CA GLY A 826 31.92 16.53 19.87
C GLY A 826 31.03 17.20 18.85
N SER A 827 30.36 18.24 19.30
CA SER A 827 29.35 18.96 18.52
C SER A 827 29.50 20.47 18.68
N SER A 828 28.98 21.21 17.70
CA SER A 828 28.97 22.67 17.71
C SER A 828 27.88 23.20 16.79
N ASP A 829 27.16 24.24 17.25
CA ASP A 829 26.07 24.85 16.49
C ASP A 829 26.58 25.66 15.28
N LYS A 830 27.85 26.08 15.31
CA LYS A 830 28.40 27.10 14.39
C LYS A 830 29.68 26.68 13.67
N ALA A 831 30.19 25.48 13.90
CA ALA A 831 31.37 24.92 13.24
C ALA A 831 31.16 23.44 12.93
N LYS A 832 31.75 22.95 11.84
CA LYS A 832 31.76 21.50 11.54
C LYS A 832 32.80 20.83 12.44
N VAL A 833 32.38 19.92 13.30
CA VAL A 833 33.31 19.17 14.16
C VAL A 833 33.71 17.88 13.45
N LYS A 834 35.02 17.68 13.26
CA LYS A 834 35.56 16.46 12.64
C LYS A 834 36.37 15.68 13.66
N GLU A 835 35.91 14.48 13.96
CA GLU A 835 36.68 13.54 14.77
C GLU A 835 37.80 12.93 13.94
N LYS A 836 39.04 13.13 14.36
CA LYS A 836 40.20 12.55 13.65
C LYS A 836 40.28 11.03 13.87
N HIS A 837 39.94 10.60 15.08
CA HIS A 837 39.80 9.20 15.44
C HIS A 837 38.62 9.08 16.39
N HIS A 838 37.65 8.25 16.03
CA HIS A 838 36.46 7.98 16.82
C HIS A 838 36.77 7.22 18.12
N SER A 839 37.87 6.45 18.15
CA SER A 839 38.34 5.71 19.33
C SER A 839 39.81 6.01 19.68
N SER A 840 40.11 5.98 20.98
CA SER A 840 41.47 6.18 21.50
C SER A 840 41.73 5.34 22.75
N VAL A 841 42.99 5.34 23.20
CA VAL A 841 43.40 4.73 24.46
C VAL A 841 43.41 5.80 25.55
N SER A 842 42.56 5.62 26.56
CA SER A 842 42.54 6.48 27.75
C SER A 842 43.52 5.96 28.80
N ILE A 843 44.20 6.87 29.49
CA ILE A 843 45.06 6.54 30.63
C ILE A 843 44.70 7.45 31.80
N GLY A 844 44.51 6.86 32.97
CA GLY A 844 44.22 7.59 34.19
C GLY A 844 45.11 7.17 35.35
N THR A 845 45.24 8.05 36.34
CA THR A 845 45.86 7.72 37.62
C THR A 845 45.13 8.47 38.72
N GLY A 846 45.07 7.86 39.90
CA GLY A 846 44.38 8.48 41.01
C GLY A 846 44.73 7.90 42.36
N VAL A 847 44.17 8.54 43.38
CA VAL A 847 44.17 8.09 44.77
C VAL A 847 42.74 7.76 45.14
N ARG A 848 42.53 6.60 45.74
CA ARG A 848 41.26 6.14 46.30
C ARG A 848 41.36 6.14 47.82
N TRP A 849 40.29 6.57 48.47
CA TRP A 849 40.08 6.46 49.91
C TRP A 849 38.76 5.72 50.17
N ASP A 850 38.86 4.59 50.84
CA ASP A 850 37.74 3.75 51.24
C ASP A 850 37.22 4.21 52.60
N MET A 851 36.21 5.08 52.60
CA MET A 851 35.66 5.69 53.81
C MET A 851 34.90 4.69 54.67
N THR A 852 34.21 3.74 54.03
CA THR A 852 33.52 2.61 54.67
C THR A 852 33.65 1.36 53.82
N SER A 853 33.11 0.22 54.28
CA SER A 853 33.02 -0.99 53.43
C SER A 853 32.29 -0.72 52.12
N ASP A 854 31.29 0.17 52.16
CA ASP A 854 30.34 0.36 51.07
C ASP A 854 30.64 1.62 50.26
N TRP A 855 31.41 2.58 50.79
CA TRP A 855 31.62 3.88 50.14
C TRP A 855 33.09 4.23 49.99
N PHE A 856 33.44 4.73 48.82
CA PHE A 856 34.79 5.23 48.54
C PHE A 856 34.76 6.51 47.69
N VAL A 857 35.83 7.30 47.83
CA VAL A 857 36.09 8.49 47.03
C VAL A 857 37.39 8.30 46.27
N ARG A 858 37.45 8.76 45.02
CA ARG A 858 38.68 8.82 44.22
C ARG A 858 38.93 10.23 43.73
N LEU A 859 40.19 10.64 43.72
CA LEU A 859 40.66 11.77 42.93
C LEU A 859 41.42 11.22 41.73
N GLN A 860 40.91 11.47 40.52
CA GLN A 860 41.41 10.88 39.28
C GLN A 860 41.83 11.97 38.29
N LEU A 861 43.06 11.90 37.80
CA LEU A 861 43.47 12.60 36.58
C LEU A 861 43.39 11.60 35.43
N GLN A 862 42.61 11.91 34.40
CA GLN A 862 42.40 11.03 33.25
C GLN A 862 42.61 11.80 31.95
N SER A 863 43.35 11.19 31.02
CA SER A 863 43.57 11.70 29.67
C SER A 863 42.87 10.75 28.70
N TYR A 864 41.91 11.25 27.94
CA TYR A 864 41.19 10.47 26.92
C TYR A 864 41.94 10.50 25.58
N SER A 865 42.47 11.67 25.25
CA SER A 865 43.23 11.92 24.03
C SER A 865 44.36 12.92 24.31
N ARG A 866 45.10 13.35 23.28
CA ARG A 866 46.02 14.50 23.44
C ARG A 866 45.30 15.80 23.75
N ASP A 867 44.04 15.90 23.35
CA ASP A 867 43.29 17.13 23.30
C ASP A 867 42.34 17.27 24.51
N GLN A 868 42.24 16.23 25.35
CA GLN A 868 41.26 16.15 26.44
C GLN A 868 41.86 15.52 27.69
N GLN A 869 41.78 16.26 28.79
CA GLN A 869 42.14 15.81 30.12
C GLN A 869 41.04 16.21 31.10
N VAL A 870 40.78 15.36 32.09
CA VAL A 870 39.83 15.64 33.17
C VAL A 870 40.46 15.35 34.52
N LEU A 871 40.17 16.21 35.50
CA LEU A 871 40.47 15.96 36.91
C LEU A 871 39.14 15.81 37.64
N LEU A 872 38.83 14.60 38.09
CA LEU A 872 37.52 14.23 38.63
C LEU A 872 37.64 13.81 40.10
N LEU A 873 36.73 14.32 40.93
CA LEU A 873 36.43 13.77 42.25
C LEU A 873 35.25 12.79 42.09
N ARG A 874 35.52 11.50 42.27
CA ARG A 874 34.60 10.39 42.00
C ARG A 874 34.09 9.81 43.32
N PHE A 875 32.78 9.68 43.47
CA PHE A 875 32.13 9.12 44.65
C PHE A 875 31.31 7.90 44.24
N ALA A 876 31.48 6.79 44.94
CA ALA A 876 30.85 5.53 44.54
C ALA A 876 30.49 4.64 45.71
N LYS A 877 29.46 3.82 45.47
CA LYS A 877 28.90 2.84 46.40
C LYS A 877 29.12 1.42 45.88
N ARG A 878 29.70 0.56 46.72
CA ARG A 878 29.78 -0.90 46.54
C ARG A 878 28.47 -1.56 46.97
N PHE A 879 28.10 -2.68 46.34
CA PHE A 879 26.90 -3.46 46.65
C PHE A 879 27.20 -4.88 47.11
#